data_AF-A0A830FW84-F1
#
_entry.id   AF-A0A830FW84-F1
#
_cell.length_a   1.000
_cell.length_b   1.000
_cell.length_c   1.000
_cell.angle_alpha   90.00
_cell.angle_beta   90.00
_cell.angle_gamma   90.00
#
_symmetry.space_group_name_H-M   'P 1'
#
loop_
_entity.id
_entity.type
_entity.pdbx_description
1 polymer ?
#
loop_
_entity_poly.entity_id
_entity_poly.type
_entity_poly.pdbx_seq_one_letter_code
_entity_poly.pdbx_strand_id
1 'polypeptide(L)'
;MPQRRDLLKTVGIAATGLLAGCPGVGSSDSNTASADTEAATEQVTAAETDDSGESGISVGPMTAVASEWNVYRARLYDAVALGRAGAPGAGASVAQSVFARFEGASGEYGAHEQLESTSESAYEGFEDALGAVQSSLSEGDVSGAASAADEASGHLQTAQQAAAGQQATRVLDLLLLGSRASNAAMAGTLGAFEGAAAIAEETMTAFEDALVYSQIEEADAESYEAFENALAGIGSAAGNEDASGVTEQARAALDATVSGAYALVQEASVAGAGHLATMQARGWDAAALASAGGPGQAYAHTVTLNSYRARVADADWLAANDATDAASTAVENVFAHFEGANAHDALEEADGEAYEAFEGGLDDLSSAIGNGNADGIDSATETVDTNLVTGIEALVGGEDARAALESAFFRARIADARELYRLGDADSAATIVSDVFARFEENELGFHETMEHESEDLYHRFEEEHLTSLQSAYENDDSEAVATHHDGVQQALLDFESALSTAVASGAEADYMIGRAFDAAGLAALSETDRAATVIQDTFAHFESGAAGFHEALEEADEETYESFESTLTDVRSAAEDGGDVTAAATAFNDEAIAAAYAIAGSAGGNGEAAAAIVQDIFATFEEARVHEMLEEADHDAYENFEAALNTYSKGLTNGDADPSVLADATRTGQFAVVGAVDSAPSGPGGHSDEESEETESSLSGGPNIVESVPEDADHVVDMEAVAFAPEELTVSVGDTVAWKHVGGEAHSVTAVEEDLPEDATYWASGGFESESAARGGWENGKGAVQSGQSYVHTFETAGEHAYVCIPHEAAGMVGTVVVEE
;
A
#
# COMPACT_ATOMS: atom_id res chain seq x y z
N MET A 1 10.10 -37.29 1.74
CA MET A 1 10.68 -36.63 2.93
C MET A 1 9.63 -35.62 3.38
N PRO A 2 9.32 -35.48 4.68
CA PRO A 2 8.25 -34.57 5.11
C PRO A 2 8.67 -33.12 4.85
N GLN A 3 7.76 -32.31 4.33
CA GLN A 3 7.94 -30.90 3.98
C GLN A 3 8.14 -30.07 5.26
N ARG A 4 9.14 -29.19 5.26
CA ARG A 4 9.47 -28.21 6.30
C ARG A 4 8.50 -27.00 6.31
N ARG A 5 7.19 -27.22 6.15
CA ARG A 5 6.21 -26.11 6.25
C ARG A 5 5.77 -25.81 7.70
N ASP A 6 6.09 -26.68 8.66
CA ASP A 6 5.55 -26.60 10.04
C ASP A 6 6.58 -26.28 11.15
N LEU A 7 7.72 -25.63 10.86
CA LEU A 7 8.79 -25.47 11.88
C LEU A 7 9.29 -24.05 12.13
N LEU A 8 8.59 -23.01 11.67
CA LEU A 8 8.91 -21.62 12.01
C LEU A 8 7.78 -20.82 12.68
N LYS A 9 6.59 -21.41 12.88
CA LYS A 9 5.53 -20.80 13.73
C LYS A 9 5.78 -20.94 15.24
N THR A 10 6.97 -21.36 15.68
CA THR A 10 7.21 -21.54 17.11
C THR A 10 8.71 -21.43 17.45
N VAL A 11 9.20 -20.21 17.67
CA VAL A 11 10.41 -19.99 18.47
C VAL A 11 10.12 -18.93 19.53
N GLY A 12 9.33 -19.37 20.51
CA GLY A 12 9.23 -18.73 21.81
C GLY A 12 10.47 -19.03 22.66
N ILE A 13 10.95 -17.96 23.28
CA ILE A 13 12.01 -17.80 24.26
C ILE A 13 12.18 -18.98 25.24
N ALA A 14 13.44 -19.39 25.45
CA ALA A 14 13.86 -20.12 26.64
C ALA A 14 15.13 -19.51 27.26
N ALA A 15 14.93 -18.50 28.10
CA ALA A 15 15.84 -18.15 29.19
C ALA A 15 15.68 -19.20 30.33
N THR A 16 16.63 -19.62 31.16
CA THR A 16 17.97 -19.19 31.57
C THR A 16 18.70 -20.39 32.21
N GLY A 17 20.04 -20.34 32.25
CA GLY A 17 20.85 -21.37 32.93
C GLY A 17 22.32 -21.02 33.15
N LEU A 18 22.58 -19.87 33.77
CA LEU A 18 23.85 -19.42 34.36
C LEU A 18 24.80 -20.55 34.86
N LEU A 19 26.09 -20.51 34.46
CA LEU A 19 27.23 -20.21 35.36
C LEU A 19 28.61 -20.59 34.77
N ALA A 20 29.50 -19.60 34.87
CA ALA A 20 30.95 -19.70 35.14
C ALA A 20 31.95 -19.82 33.97
N GLY A 21 32.67 -18.71 33.74
CA GLY A 21 34.13 -18.74 33.90
C GLY A 21 34.99 -18.12 32.78
N CYS A 22 35.07 -16.80 32.73
CA CYS A 22 36.29 -16.10 32.26
C CYS A 22 37.48 -16.36 33.21
N PRO A 23 38.74 -15.95 32.90
CA PRO A 23 39.37 -15.60 31.61
C PRO A 23 40.78 -16.24 31.46
N GLY A 24 41.47 -15.99 30.33
CA GLY A 24 42.95 -15.99 30.36
C GLY A 24 43.70 -16.15 29.04
N VAL A 25 43.90 -15.03 28.33
CA VAL A 25 45.15 -14.53 27.73
C VAL A 25 46.30 -15.52 27.49
N GLY A 26 46.82 -15.54 26.25
CA GLY A 26 48.27 -15.69 26.05
C GLY A 26 48.72 -16.34 24.74
N SER A 27 49.29 -15.51 23.85
CA SER A 27 50.08 -15.85 22.65
C SER A 27 50.98 -17.08 22.77
N SER A 28 51.22 -17.77 21.64
CA SER A 28 52.56 -17.84 21.04
C SER A 28 52.58 -18.65 19.74
N ASP A 29 53.16 -18.04 18.71
CA ASP A 29 53.79 -18.68 17.56
C ASP A 29 54.64 -19.91 17.94
N SER A 30 54.67 -20.92 17.06
CA SER A 30 55.89 -21.30 16.32
C SER A 30 55.72 -22.63 15.58
N ASN A 31 55.72 -22.53 14.25
CA ASN A 31 56.68 -23.16 13.34
C ASN A 31 57.50 -24.34 13.89
N THR A 32 57.43 -25.54 13.28
CA THR A 32 58.55 -26.14 12.51
C THR A 32 58.32 -27.60 12.07
N ALA A 33 58.77 -27.84 10.82
CA ALA A 33 59.55 -28.97 10.32
C ALA A 33 58.85 -30.26 9.83
N SER A 34 58.70 -30.31 8.50
CA SER A 34 59.41 -31.19 7.54
C SER A 34 59.53 -32.70 7.82
N ALA A 35 59.12 -33.54 6.86
CA ALA A 35 59.98 -34.04 5.77
C ALA A 35 59.34 -35.17 4.93
N ASP A 36 59.69 -35.17 3.64
CA ASP A 36 59.72 -36.27 2.65
C ASP A 36 58.36 -36.82 2.13
N THR A 37 58.09 -36.96 0.83
CA THR A 37 58.99 -37.30 -0.28
C THR A 37 58.32 -37.09 -1.65
N GLU A 38 59.17 -36.76 -2.63
CA GLU A 38 59.14 -37.16 -4.05
C GLU A 38 58.28 -36.44 -5.10
N ALA A 39 59.03 -35.98 -6.11
CA ALA A 39 58.65 -35.19 -7.25
C ALA A 39 58.38 -36.05 -8.49
N ALA A 40 57.53 -35.54 -9.37
CA ALA A 40 57.63 -35.76 -10.80
C ALA A 40 57.41 -34.40 -11.49
N THR A 41 58.49 -33.86 -12.06
CA THR A 41 58.52 -32.68 -12.91
C THR A 41 58.37 -33.10 -14.37
N GLU A 42 57.36 -32.56 -15.07
CA GLU A 42 57.44 -32.31 -16.51
C GLU A 42 57.24 -30.81 -16.75
N GLN A 43 58.26 -30.21 -17.38
CA GLN A 43 58.24 -28.84 -17.89
C GLN A 43 57.23 -28.72 -19.02
N VAL A 44 56.27 -27.80 -18.88
CA VAL A 44 55.64 -27.14 -20.02
C VAL A 44 56.05 -25.67 -19.98
N THR A 45 56.51 -25.24 -21.14
CA THR A 45 57.06 -23.93 -21.50
C THR A 45 56.11 -22.78 -21.19
N ALA A 46 56.66 -21.70 -20.64
CA ALA A 46 56.02 -20.41 -20.54
C ALA A 46 55.49 -19.96 -21.91
N ALA A 47 54.17 -19.97 -22.05
CA ALA A 47 53.48 -19.16 -23.04
C ALA A 47 53.19 -17.82 -22.36
N GLU A 48 53.54 -16.76 -23.08
CA GLU A 48 53.16 -15.39 -22.76
C GLU A 48 51.65 -15.35 -22.49
N THR A 49 51.26 -14.77 -21.35
CA THR A 49 49.88 -14.41 -21.08
C THR A 49 49.50 -13.34 -22.10
N ASP A 50 48.87 -13.79 -23.18
CA ASP A 50 48.09 -12.95 -24.07
C ASP A 50 47.00 -12.32 -23.20
N ASP A 51 47.10 -11.00 -23.05
CA ASP A 51 46.02 -10.10 -22.67
C ASP A 51 44.89 -10.29 -23.69
N SER A 52 44.06 -11.31 -23.45
CA SER A 52 42.95 -11.71 -24.30
C SER A 52 41.70 -11.22 -23.60
N GLY A 53 40.98 -10.34 -24.31
CA GLY A 53 39.99 -9.44 -23.78
C GLY A 53 38.82 -10.09 -23.03
N GLU A 54 38.10 -9.24 -22.30
CA GLU A 54 36.83 -9.55 -21.66
C GLU A 54 36.03 -10.50 -22.57
N SER A 55 35.77 -11.71 -22.04
CA SER A 55 34.96 -12.72 -22.69
C SER A 55 33.62 -12.10 -23.09
N GLY A 56 33.28 -12.17 -24.39
CA GLY A 56 32.08 -11.53 -24.94
C GLY A 56 30.81 -11.85 -24.14
N ILE A 57 29.96 -10.84 -23.99
CA ILE A 57 28.68 -10.92 -23.28
C ILE A 57 27.82 -12.01 -23.93
N SER A 58 27.33 -12.96 -23.13
CA SER A 58 26.30 -13.90 -23.54
C SER A 58 24.94 -13.35 -23.11
N VAL A 59 24.30 -12.59 -23.99
CA VAL A 59 22.92 -12.10 -23.78
C VAL A 59 21.94 -13.28 -23.92
N GLY A 60 21.02 -13.42 -22.97
CA GLY A 60 19.97 -14.43 -23.01
C GLY A 60 19.11 -14.45 -21.73
N PRO A 61 18.37 -15.54 -21.45
CA PRO A 61 17.45 -15.61 -20.30
C PRO A 61 18.10 -15.25 -18.95
N MET A 62 19.35 -15.66 -18.73
CA MET A 62 20.07 -15.35 -17.49
C MET A 62 20.41 -13.86 -17.32
N THR A 63 20.43 -13.07 -18.40
CA THR A 63 20.54 -11.61 -18.33
C THR A 63 19.26 -11.01 -17.74
N ALA A 64 18.08 -11.52 -18.12
CA ALA A 64 16.81 -11.09 -17.55
C ALA A 64 16.69 -11.53 -16.08
N VAL A 65 17.06 -12.78 -15.76
CA VAL A 65 17.11 -13.26 -14.36
C VAL A 65 18.04 -12.40 -13.49
N ALA A 66 19.22 -12.04 -14.00
CA ALA A 66 20.13 -11.15 -13.28
C ALA A 66 19.54 -9.74 -13.08
N SER A 67 18.72 -9.27 -14.02
CA SER A 67 18.00 -7.99 -13.93
C SER A 67 16.89 -8.06 -12.86
N GLU A 68 16.13 -9.15 -12.82
CA GLU A 68 15.13 -9.40 -11.76
C GLU A 68 15.79 -9.48 -10.36
N TRP A 69 16.96 -10.12 -10.22
CA TRP A 69 17.72 -10.05 -8.96
C TRP A 69 18.09 -8.62 -8.57
N ASN A 70 18.27 -7.72 -9.53
CA ASN A 70 18.52 -6.31 -9.23
C ASN A 70 17.31 -5.61 -8.62
N VAL A 71 16.09 -6.05 -8.95
CA VAL A 71 14.85 -5.56 -8.33
C VAL A 71 14.77 -6.01 -6.88
N TYR A 72 15.09 -7.27 -6.58
CA TYR A 72 15.20 -7.72 -5.19
C TYR A 72 16.28 -6.94 -4.42
N ARG A 73 17.42 -6.60 -5.05
CA ARG A 73 18.44 -5.73 -4.45
C ARG A 73 17.90 -4.35 -4.12
N ALA A 74 17.16 -3.73 -5.04
CA ALA A 74 16.54 -2.42 -4.82
C ALA A 74 15.56 -2.46 -3.64
N ARG A 75 14.67 -3.46 -3.61
CA ARG A 75 13.64 -3.62 -2.57
C ARG A 75 14.16 -3.78 -1.14
N LEU A 76 15.38 -4.31 -0.97
CA LEU A 76 16.06 -4.31 0.33
C LEU A 76 16.29 -2.89 0.85
N TYR A 77 16.66 -1.97 -0.04
CA TYR A 77 16.89 -0.58 0.30
C TYR A 77 15.59 0.23 0.43
N ASP A 78 14.48 -0.20 -0.18
CA ASP A 78 13.16 0.39 0.05
C ASP A 78 12.73 0.16 1.51
N ALA A 79 12.92 -1.07 2.00
CA ALA A 79 12.67 -1.43 3.40
C ALA A 79 13.52 -0.59 4.36
N VAL A 80 14.81 -0.40 4.06
CA VAL A 80 15.70 0.46 4.86
C VAL A 80 15.29 1.92 4.77
N ALA A 81 14.89 2.40 3.60
CA ALA A 81 14.45 3.78 3.38
C ALA A 81 13.18 4.11 4.18
N LEU A 82 12.22 3.18 4.26
CA LEU A 82 11.06 3.30 5.15
C LEU A 82 11.49 3.39 6.63
N GLY A 83 12.45 2.56 7.05
CA GLY A 83 13.06 2.68 8.38
C GLY A 83 13.70 4.05 8.62
N ARG A 84 14.45 4.58 7.64
CA ARG A 84 15.04 5.93 7.68
C ARG A 84 13.97 7.03 7.68
N ALA A 85 12.81 6.77 7.10
CA ALA A 85 11.66 7.66 7.10
C ALA A 85 10.83 7.61 8.40
N GLY A 86 11.24 6.82 9.40
CA GLY A 86 10.53 6.69 10.66
C GLY A 86 9.42 5.63 10.66
N ALA A 87 9.35 4.81 9.61
CA ALA A 87 8.38 3.71 9.47
C ALA A 87 9.09 2.33 9.43
N PRO A 88 9.82 1.93 10.49
CA PRO A 88 10.56 0.66 10.50
C PRO A 88 9.64 -0.57 10.43
N GLY A 89 8.43 -0.51 10.99
CA GLY A 89 7.43 -1.58 10.84
C GLY A 89 7.02 -1.81 9.39
N ALA A 90 6.69 -0.74 8.64
CA ALA A 90 6.40 -0.83 7.21
C ALA A 90 7.61 -1.37 6.43
N GLY A 91 8.83 -0.97 6.80
CA GLY A 91 10.06 -1.54 6.25
C GLY A 91 10.17 -3.05 6.49
N ALA A 92 9.84 -3.55 7.68
CA ALA A 92 9.84 -4.98 7.99
C ALA A 92 8.81 -5.74 7.13
N SER A 93 7.63 -5.17 6.90
CA SER A 93 6.61 -5.72 5.99
C SER A 93 7.10 -5.79 4.54
N VAL A 94 7.82 -4.76 4.07
CA VAL A 94 8.45 -4.79 2.74
C VAL A 94 9.47 -5.94 2.67
N ALA A 95 10.33 -6.11 3.68
CA ALA A 95 11.30 -7.21 3.72
C ALA A 95 10.61 -8.60 3.73
N GLN A 96 9.50 -8.75 4.44
CA GLN A 96 8.69 -9.96 4.41
C GLN A 96 8.06 -10.21 3.02
N SER A 97 7.57 -9.16 2.37
CA SER A 97 7.04 -9.22 1.00
C SER A 97 8.11 -9.59 -0.02
N VAL A 98 9.35 -9.10 0.15
CA VAL A 98 10.52 -9.52 -0.64
C VAL A 98 10.73 -11.02 -0.51
N PHE A 99 10.72 -11.56 0.72
CA PHE A 99 10.86 -13.00 0.97
C PHE A 99 9.73 -13.80 0.31
N ALA A 100 8.48 -13.41 0.55
CA ALA A 100 7.31 -14.10 -0.01
C ALA A 100 7.31 -14.12 -1.55
N ARG A 101 7.63 -12.99 -2.19
CA ARG A 101 7.74 -12.90 -3.65
C ARG A 101 8.92 -13.72 -4.18
N PHE A 102 10.06 -13.71 -3.48
CA PHE A 102 11.22 -14.49 -3.88
C PHE A 102 10.92 -15.99 -3.83
N GLU A 103 10.35 -16.49 -2.73
CA GLU A 103 9.92 -17.89 -2.60
C GLU A 103 8.88 -18.30 -3.67
N GLY A 104 8.04 -17.37 -4.09
CA GLY A 104 7.06 -17.58 -5.16
C GLY A 104 7.63 -17.56 -6.58
N ALA A 105 8.83 -16.99 -6.78
CA ALA A 105 9.47 -16.77 -8.08
C ALA A 105 10.08 -18.06 -8.65
N SER A 106 9.19 -19.02 -8.89
CA SER A 106 9.51 -20.39 -9.28
C SER A 106 9.56 -20.62 -10.80
N GLY A 107 10.14 -21.73 -11.25
CA GLY A 107 10.16 -22.15 -12.65
C GLY A 107 11.56 -22.32 -13.25
N GLU A 108 11.65 -22.73 -14.53
CA GLU A 108 12.95 -22.98 -15.18
C GLU A 108 13.85 -21.74 -15.16
N TYR A 109 13.28 -20.55 -15.32
CA TYR A 109 14.00 -19.27 -15.21
C TYR A 109 13.43 -18.40 -14.07
N GLY A 110 12.87 -19.04 -13.04
CA GLY A 110 12.45 -18.36 -11.81
C GLY A 110 13.66 -17.81 -11.06
N ALA A 111 13.53 -16.62 -10.46
CA ALA A 111 14.62 -15.96 -9.74
C ALA A 111 15.12 -16.81 -8.55
N HIS A 112 14.24 -17.58 -7.90
CA HIS A 112 14.59 -18.46 -6.79
C HIS A 112 15.43 -19.66 -7.25
N GLU A 113 14.93 -20.49 -8.16
CA GLU A 113 15.66 -21.70 -8.59
C GLU A 113 16.95 -21.34 -9.30
N GLN A 114 16.97 -20.22 -10.03
CA GLN A 114 18.19 -19.77 -10.67
C GLN A 114 19.24 -19.30 -9.66
N LEU A 115 18.84 -18.73 -8.51
CA LEU A 115 19.79 -18.31 -7.49
C LEU A 115 20.42 -19.55 -6.84
N GLU A 116 19.58 -20.50 -6.43
CA GLU A 116 20.02 -21.78 -5.85
C GLU A 116 20.93 -22.55 -6.83
N SER A 117 20.55 -22.63 -8.11
CA SER A 117 21.33 -23.33 -9.14
C SER A 117 22.64 -22.60 -9.50
N THR A 118 22.65 -21.27 -9.45
CA THR A 118 23.84 -20.47 -9.77
C THR A 118 24.84 -20.50 -8.62
N SER A 119 24.36 -20.38 -7.39
CA SER A 119 25.18 -20.44 -6.18
C SER A 119 24.34 -20.72 -4.93
N GLU A 120 24.38 -21.97 -4.46
CA GLU A 120 23.77 -22.39 -3.17
C GLU A 120 24.23 -21.49 -2.00
N SER A 121 25.49 -21.07 -1.98
CA SER A 121 26.00 -20.16 -0.94
C SER A 121 25.47 -18.72 -1.05
N ALA A 122 25.16 -18.24 -2.26
CA ALA A 122 24.55 -16.93 -2.43
C ALA A 122 23.07 -16.97 -2.05
N TYR A 123 22.39 -18.06 -2.36
CA TYR A 123 21.01 -18.31 -1.94
C TYR A 123 20.87 -18.35 -0.42
N GLU A 124 21.60 -19.23 0.27
CA GLU A 124 21.55 -19.34 1.74
C GLU A 124 21.93 -18.00 2.42
N GLY A 125 22.95 -17.32 1.90
CA GLY A 125 23.38 -16.03 2.44
C GLY A 125 22.37 -14.90 2.22
N PHE A 126 21.69 -14.87 1.07
CA PHE A 126 20.63 -13.91 0.79
C PHE A 126 19.43 -14.11 1.71
N GLU A 127 18.96 -15.35 1.89
CA GLU A 127 17.84 -15.64 2.80
C GLU A 127 18.14 -15.27 4.25
N ASP A 128 19.31 -15.67 4.76
CA ASP A 128 19.73 -15.37 6.13
C ASP A 128 19.82 -13.85 6.36
N ALA A 129 20.41 -13.11 5.42
CA ALA A 129 20.56 -11.66 5.51
C ALA A 129 19.22 -10.93 5.34
N LEU A 130 18.32 -11.39 4.46
CA LEU A 130 16.97 -10.84 4.31
C LEU A 130 16.15 -11.02 5.60
N GLY A 131 16.26 -12.19 6.25
CA GLY A 131 15.68 -12.41 7.57
C GLY A 131 16.22 -11.42 8.61
N ALA A 132 17.51 -11.12 8.57
CA ALA A 132 18.13 -10.12 9.43
C ALA A 132 17.62 -8.69 9.16
N VAL A 133 17.39 -8.30 7.90
CA VAL A 133 16.75 -7.03 7.55
C VAL A 133 15.39 -6.91 8.24
N GLN A 134 14.53 -7.93 8.08
CA GLN A 134 13.19 -7.95 8.66
C GLN A 134 13.22 -7.90 10.20
N SER A 135 14.08 -8.69 10.84
CA SER A 135 14.17 -8.70 12.31
C SER A 135 14.71 -7.38 12.86
N SER A 136 15.73 -6.80 12.22
CA SER A 136 16.30 -5.53 12.67
C SER A 136 15.31 -4.38 12.53
N LEU A 137 14.54 -4.33 11.43
CA LEU A 137 13.48 -3.34 11.26
C LEU A 137 12.36 -3.53 12.27
N SER A 138 11.96 -4.76 12.56
CA SER A 138 10.96 -5.06 13.61
C SER A 138 11.42 -4.60 14.99
N GLU A 139 12.73 -4.65 15.27
CA GLU A 139 13.34 -4.16 16.52
C GLU A 139 13.63 -2.64 16.50
N GLY A 140 13.34 -1.94 15.40
CA GLY A 140 13.65 -0.52 15.21
C GLY A 140 15.14 -0.21 14.96
N ASP A 141 15.99 -1.21 14.74
CA ASP A 141 17.40 -1.05 14.40
C ASP A 141 17.60 -0.85 12.88
N VAL A 142 17.33 0.37 12.42
CA VAL A 142 17.49 0.75 11.00
C VAL A 142 18.94 0.61 10.51
N SER A 143 19.93 0.77 11.40
CA SER A 143 21.35 0.68 10.99
C SER A 143 21.82 -0.77 10.86
N GLY A 144 21.34 -1.65 11.74
CA GLY A 144 21.47 -3.11 11.60
C GLY A 144 20.79 -3.60 10.32
N ALA A 145 19.58 -3.12 10.04
CA ALA A 145 18.87 -3.43 8.80
C ALA A 145 19.62 -2.97 7.54
N ALA A 146 20.18 -1.76 7.53
CA ALA A 146 21.01 -1.27 6.43
C ALA A 146 22.23 -2.17 6.17
N SER A 147 22.90 -2.60 7.25
CA SER A 147 24.06 -3.50 7.15
C SER A 147 23.65 -4.88 6.58
N ALA A 148 22.52 -5.43 7.04
CA ALA A 148 21.98 -6.68 6.54
C ALA A 148 21.52 -6.57 5.06
N ALA A 149 20.96 -5.43 4.66
CA ALA A 149 20.58 -5.15 3.28
C ALA A 149 21.80 -5.13 2.36
N ASP A 150 22.92 -4.53 2.79
CA ASP A 150 24.18 -4.56 2.05
C ASP A 150 24.72 -6.00 1.89
N GLU A 151 24.63 -6.83 2.95
CA GLU A 151 25.03 -8.24 2.90
C GLU A 151 24.15 -9.04 1.91
N ALA A 152 22.82 -8.91 2.01
CA ALA A 152 21.87 -9.56 1.10
C ALA A 152 22.08 -9.12 -0.35
N SER A 153 22.28 -7.82 -0.59
CA SER A 153 22.56 -7.25 -1.91
C SER A 153 23.86 -7.79 -2.51
N GLY A 154 24.92 -7.96 -1.69
CA GLY A 154 26.20 -8.53 -2.11
C GLY A 154 26.11 -10.00 -2.53
N HIS A 155 25.24 -10.78 -1.89
CA HIS A 155 24.96 -12.16 -2.29
C HIS A 155 24.30 -12.21 -3.68
N LEU A 156 23.31 -11.36 -3.94
CA LEU A 156 22.67 -11.25 -5.26
C LEU A 156 23.64 -10.74 -6.33
N GLN A 157 24.50 -9.76 -6.01
CA GLN A 157 25.55 -9.28 -6.93
C GLN A 157 26.52 -10.40 -7.33
N THR A 158 26.90 -11.28 -6.40
CA THR A 158 27.74 -12.44 -6.68
C THR A 158 27.08 -13.39 -7.68
N ALA A 159 25.76 -13.62 -7.54
CA ALA A 159 24.99 -14.42 -8.47
C ALA A 159 24.85 -13.74 -9.85
N GLN A 160 24.59 -12.43 -9.90
CA GLN A 160 24.56 -11.65 -11.15
C GLN A 160 25.88 -11.76 -11.93
N GLN A 161 27.02 -11.69 -11.23
CA GLN A 161 28.34 -11.85 -11.86
C GLN A 161 28.54 -13.25 -12.44
N ALA A 162 28.07 -14.29 -11.76
CA ALA A 162 28.16 -15.66 -12.23
C ALA A 162 27.21 -15.94 -13.42
N ALA A 163 26.02 -15.32 -13.43
CA ALA A 163 24.98 -15.53 -14.44
C ALA A 163 25.20 -14.73 -15.73
N ALA A 164 25.52 -13.44 -15.61
CA ALA A 164 25.55 -12.49 -16.73
C ALA A 164 26.94 -11.88 -16.99
N GLY A 165 27.92 -12.11 -16.11
CA GLY A 165 29.29 -11.63 -16.24
C GLY A 165 29.51 -10.21 -15.70
N GLN A 166 30.79 -9.81 -15.65
CA GLN A 166 31.22 -8.56 -14.99
C GLN A 166 30.64 -7.30 -15.63
N GLN A 167 30.60 -7.21 -16.96
CA GLN A 167 30.12 -6.00 -17.63
C GLN A 167 28.63 -5.77 -17.38
N ALA A 168 27.80 -6.82 -17.44
CA ALA A 168 26.39 -6.74 -17.08
C ALA A 168 26.20 -6.38 -15.60
N THR A 169 27.02 -6.95 -14.71
CA THR A 169 26.96 -6.63 -13.27
C THR A 169 27.25 -5.15 -13.01
N ARG A 170 28.24 -4.54 -13.69
CA ARG A 170 28.54 -3.10 -13.57
C ARG A 170 27.35 -2.22 -13.99
N VAL A 171 26.65 -2.61 -15.06
CA VAL A 171 25.43 -1.94 -15.53
C VAL A 171 24.33 -2.02 -14.47
N LEU A 172 24.08 -3.22 -13.93
CA LEU A 172 23.06 -3.44 -12.90
C LEU A 172 23.40 -2.72 -11.58
N ASP A 173 24.67 -2.68 -11.18
CA ASP A 173 25.12 -1.92 -10.01
C ASP A 173 24.88 -0.41 -10.16
N LEU A 174 25.15 0.16 -11.35
CA LEU A 174 24.90 1.58 -11.59
C LEU A 174 23.40 1.90 -11.50
N LEU A 175 22.55 1.05 -12.09
CA LEU A 175 21.10 1.19 -12.03
C LEU A 175 20.54 1.01 -10.63
N LEU A 176 21.12 0.10 -9.82
CA LEU A 176 20.76 -0.05 -8.40
C LEU A 176 21.06 1.23 -7.62
N LEU A 177 22.17 1.91 -7.89
CA LEU A 177 22.50 3.19 -7.25
C LEU A 177 21.48 4.28 -7.61
N GLY A 178 20.98 4.27 -8.84
CA GLY A 178 19.85 5.12 -9.26
C GLY A 178 18.59 4.85 -8.46
N SER A 179 18.19 3.57 -8.33
CA SER A 179 17.05 3.17 -7.49
C SER A 179 17.24 3.53 -6.01
N ARG A 180 18.46 3.39 -5.46
CA ARG A 180 18.73 3.83 -4.09
C ARG A 180 18.56 5.34 -3.93
N ALA A 181 18.94 6.14 -4.92
CA ALA A 181 18.73 7.58 -4.91
C ALA A 181 17.23 7.94 -4.99
N SER A 182 16.41 7.19 -5.76
CA SER A 182 14.95 7.42 -5.83
C SER A 182 14.25 7.25 -4.49
N ASN A 183 14.76 6.39 -3.62
CA ASN A 183 14.21 6.21 -2.26
C ASN A 183 14.27 7.47 -1.40
N ALA A 184 15.14 8.44 -1.72
CA ALA A 184 15.14 9.74 -1.06
C ALA A 184 13.87 10.55 -1.35
N ALA A 185 13.26 10.40 -2.53
CA ALA A 185 11.99 11.02 -2.87
C ALA A 185 10.86 10.45 -2.01
N MET A 186 10.83 9.13 -1.79
CA MET A 186 9.88 8.48 -0.88
C MET A 186 10.00 9.06 0.55
N ALA A 187 11.22 9.16 1.08
CA ALA A 187 11.45 9.77 2.39
C ALA A 187 11.05 11.26 2.43
N GLY A 188 11.32 12.01 1.35
CA GLY A 188 10.91 13.41 1.21
C GLY A 188 9.40 13.60 1.20
N THR A 189 8.66 12.75 0.48
CA THR A 189 7.19 12.72 0.46
C THR A 189 6.61 12.46 1.85
N LEU A 190 7.25 11.57 2.63
CA LEU A 190 6.90 11.30 4.02
C LEU A 190 7.35 12.41 5.00
N GLY A 191 7.90 13.52 4.51
CA GLY A 191 8.43 14.62 5.34
C GLY A 191 9.71 14.29 6.11
N ALA A 192 10.31 13.12 5.88
CA ALA A 192 11.50 12.65 6.56
C ALA A 192 12.79 13.15 5.89
N PHE A 193 13.00 14.46 5.91
CA PHE A 193 14.14 15.10 5.23
C PHE A 193 15.52 14.66 5.75
N GLU A 194 15.66 14.38 7.04
CA GLU A 194 16.90 13.78 7.57
C GLU A 194 17.15 12.39 6.98
N GLY A 195 16.08 11.59 6.83
CA GLY A 195 16.13 10.29 6.16
C GLY A 195 16.52 10.42 4.69
N ALA A 196 15.91 11.35 3.95
CA ALA A 196 16.25 11.63 2.55
C ALA A 196 17.73 12.03 2.37
N ALA A 197 18.26 12.88 3.26
CA ALA A 197 19.68 13.26 3.24
C ALA A 197 20.60 12.07 3.55
N ALA A 198 20.23 11.21 4.51
CA ALA A 198 20.99 10.01 4.84
C ALA A 198 21.04 9.03 3.67
N ILE A 199 19.92 8.80 2.98
CA ILE A 199 19.84 7.95 1.78
C ILE A 199 20.81 8.45 0.69
N ALA A 200 20.85 9.76 0.45
CA ALA A 200 21.76 10.35 -0.53
C ALA A 200 23.25 10.19 -0.14
N GLU A 201 23.60 10.39 1.14
CA GLU A 201 24.97 10.23 1.64
C GLU A 201 25.44 8.75 1.57
N GLU A 202 24.57 7.82 1.96
CA GLU A 202 24.84 6.38 1.88
C GLU A 202 24.98 5.93 0.42
N THR A 203 24.16 6.45 -0.49
CA THR A 203 24.24 6.15 -1.93
C THR A 203 25.52 6.72 -2.55
N MET A 204 25.93 7.93 -2.16
CA MET A 204 27.22 8.49 -2.59
C MET A 204 28.38 7.62 -2.13
N THR A 205 28.37 7.19 -0.86
CA THR A 205 29.41 6.31 -0.32
C THR A 205 29.45 4.98 -1.08
N ALA A 206 28.29 4.38 -1.34
CA ALA A 206 28.19 3.15 -2.11
C ALA A 206 28.69 3.32 -3.55
N PHE A 207 28.44 4.49 -4.17
CA PHE A 207 28.94 4.80 -5.50
C PHE A 207 30.47 4.93 -5.54
N GLU A 208 31.07 5.65 -4.59
CA GLU A 208 32.53 5.81 -4.48
C GLU A 208 33.26 4.45 -4.31
N ASP A 209 32.63 3.51 -3.60
CA ASP A 209 33.17 2.17 -3.37
C ASP A 209 32.83 1.16 -4.50
N ALA A 210 31.93 1.51 -5.41
CA ALA A 210 31.44 0.59 -6.43
C ALA A 210 32.48 0.29 -7.53
N LEU A 211 32.44 -0.94 -8.06
CA LEU A 211 33.30 -1.35 -9.18
C LEU A 211 33.07 -0.52 -10.45
N VAL A 212 31.89 0.10 -10.58
CA VAL A 212 31.50 0.91 -11.73
C VAL A 212 32.05 2.34 -11.68
N TYR A 213 32.46 2.86 -10.51
CA TYR A 213 32.84 4.27 -10.31
C TYR A 213 33.81 4.82 -11.38
N SER A 214 35.01 4.22 -11.47
CA SER A 214 36.00 4.62 -12.49
C SER A 214 35.63 4.26 -13.92
N GLN A 215 34.74 3.27 -14.10
CA GLN A 215 34.37 2.77 -15.42
C GLN A 215 33.35 3.70 -16.09
N ILE A 216 32.40 4.24 -15.33
CA ILE A 216 31.45 5.21 -15.86
C ILE A 216 32.12 6.55 -16.14
N GLU A 217 33.04 7.03 -15.30
CA GLU A 217 33.82 8.25 -15.60
C GLU A 217 34.56 8.14 -16.94
N GLU A 218 35.12 6.96 -17.25
CA GLU A 218 35.83 6.73 -18.51
C GLU A 218 34.89 6.53 -19.71
N ALA A 219 33.72 5.90 -19.50
CA ALA A 219 32.74 5.63 -20.54
C ALA A 219 31.89 6.86 -20.90
N ASP A 220 31.42 7.58 -19.88
CA ASP A 220 30.61 8.79 -19.99
C ASP A 220 30.75 9.71 -18.76
N ALA A 221 31.71 10.63 -18.83
CA ALA A 221 32.00 11.59 -17.77
C ALA A 221 30.82 12.54 -17.44
N GLU A 222 29.92 12.77 -18.41
CA GLU A 222 28.73 13.63 -18.21
C GLU A 222 27.73 12.96 -17.27
N SER A 223 27.37 11.69 -17.50
CA SER A 223 26.52 10.92 -16.57
C SER A 223 27.16 10.76 -15.20
N TYR A 224 28.48 10.54 -15.14
CA TYR A 224 29.22 10.47 -13.87
C TYR A 224 29.07 11.76 -13.05
N GLU A 225 29.38 12.92 -13.66
CA GLU A 225 29.26 14.22 -12.97
C GLU A 225 27.80 14.55 -12.64
N ALA A 226 26.85 14.22 -13.52
CA ALA A 226 25.42 14.44 -13.29
C ALA A 226 24.92 13.65 -12.08
N PHE A 227 25.30 12.38 -11.93
CA PHE A 227 24.91 11.56 -10.79
C PHE A 227 25.48 12.09 -9.46
N GLU A 228 26.78 12.44 -9.41
CA GLU A 228 27.37 13.02 -8.20
C GLU A 228 26.69 14.34 -7.80
N ASN A 229 26.40 15.19 -8.78
CA ASN A 229 25.74 16.47 -8.54
C ASN A 229 24.29 16.28 -8.07
N ALA A 230 23.56 15.32 -8.64
CA ALA A 230 22.18 15.02 -8.26
C ALA A 230 22.11 14.52 -6.81
N LEU A 231 22.99 13.61 -6.39
CA LEU A 231 23.07 13.17 -4.99
C LEU A 231 23.37 14.31 -4.01
N ALA A 232 24.30 15.21 -4.36
CA ALA A 232 24.56 16.42 -3.58
C ALA A 232 23.36 17.39 -3.57
N GLY A 233 22.61 17.42 -4.67
CA GLY A 233 21.36 18.15 -4.84
C GLY A 233 20.28 17.65 -3.88
N ILE A 234 20.07 16.34 -3.78
CA ILE A 234 19.12 15.72 -2.83
C ILE A 234 19.43 16.18 -1.40
N GLY A 235 20.69 16.03 -0.96
CA GLY A 235 21.08 16.45 0.39
C GLY A 235 20.88 17.95 0.64
N SER A 236 21.08 18.78 -0.39
CA SER A 236 20.82 20.23 -0.32
C SER A 236 19.34 20.57 -0.23
N ALA A 237 18.49 19.91 -1.02
CA ALA A 237 17.03 20.11 -1.01
C ALA A 237 16.43 19.63 0.32
N ALA A 238 16.83 18.44 0.78
CA ALA A 238 16.43 17.91 2.08
C ALA A 238 16.83 18.84 3.24
N GLY A 239 18.04 19.40 3.21
CA GLY A 239 18.48 20.39 4.21
C GLY A 239 17.70 21.71 4.22
N ASN A 240 16.94 21.99 3.15
CA ASN A 240 16.01 23.11 3.06
C ASN A 240 14.54 22.70 3.25
N GLU A 241 14.27 21.43 3.59
CA GLU A 241 12.91 20.86 3.72
C GLU A 241 12.09 21.02 2.42
N ASP A 242 12.76 20.93 1.27
CA ASP A 242 12.15 21.06 -0.07
C ASP A 242 11.90 19.67 -0.68
N ALA A 243 10.72 19.12 -0.42
CA ALA A 243 10.32 17.81 -0.95
C ALA A 243 10.31 17.77 -2.48
N SER A 244 9.85 18.85 -3.13
CA SER A 244 9.82 18.93 -4.60
C SER A 244 11.23 18.90 -5.20
N GLY A 245 12.16 19.63 -4.58
CA GLY A 245 13.57 19.62 -4.96
C GLY A 245 14.24 18.27 -4.72
N VAL A 246 13.88 17.55 -3.64
CA VAL A 246 14.36 16.17 -3.41
C VAL A 246 13.92 15.26 -4.56
N THR A 247 12.65 15.29 -4.93
CA THR A 247 12.10 14.47 -6.02
C THR A 247 12.74 14.82 -7.37
N GLU A 248 12.93 16.11 -7.67
CA GLU A 248 13.60 16.57 -8.91
C GLU A 248 15.04 16.01 -9.01
N GLN A 249 15.81 16.11 -7.92
CA GLN A 249 17.19 15.64 -7.90
C GLN A 249 17.29 14.11 -7.90
N ALA A 250 16.34 13.42 -7.27
CA ALA A 250 16.23 11.97 -7.34
C ALA A 250 15.98 11.46 -8.77
N ARG A 251 15.09 12.12 -9.53
CA ARG A 251 14.90 11.86 -10.97
C ARG A 251 16.17 12.10 -11.78
N ALA A 252 16.82 13.24 -11.57
CA ALA A 252 18.08 13.55 -12.25
C ALA A 252 19.18 12.51 -11.97
N ALA A 253 19.24 11.96 -10.75
CA ALA A 253 20.15 10.88 -10.41
C ALA A 253 19.81 9.59 -11.19
N LEU A 254 18.53 9.23 -11.28
CA LEU A 254 18.07 8.08 -12.06
C LEU A 254 18.44 8.21 -13.53
N ASP A 255 18.13 9.34 -14.16
CA ASP A 255 18.40 9.62 -15.58
C ASP A 255 19.90 9.51 -15.91
N ALA A 256 20.75 10.01 -15.01
CA ALA A 256 22.20 9.91 -15.13
C ALA A 256 22.66 8.44 -15.09
N THR A 257 22.12 7.61 -14.19
CA THR A 257 22.47 6.18 -14.12
C THR A 257 21.98 5.38 -15.32
N VAL A 258 20.80 5.71 -15.87
CA VAL A 258 20.26 5.08 -17.09
C VAL A 258 21.13 5.44 -18.31
N SER A 259 21.46 6.72 -18.48
CA SER A 259 22.34 7.19 -19.55
C SER A 259 23.72 6.51 -19.48
N GLY A 260 24.29 6.46 -18.26
CA GLY A 260 25.56 5.80 -18.01
C GLY A 260 25.51 4.28 -18.25
N ALA A 261 24.42 3.61 -17.90
CA ALA A 261 24.22 2.18 -18.14
C ALA A 261 24.30 1.84 -19.63
N TYR A 262 23.67 2.63 -20.50
CA TYR A 262 23.76 2.46 -21.95
C TYR A 262 25.15 2.78 -22.52
N ALA A 263 25.91 3.68 -21.89
CA ALA A 263 27.28 3.99 -22.29
C ALA A 263 28.30 2.88 -21.91
N LEU A 264 28.04 2.15 -20.82
CA LEU A 264 28.93 1.10 -20.29
C LEU A 264 28.91 -0.21 -21.09
N VAL A 265 27.91 -0.43 -21.94
CA VAL A 265 27.71 -1.71 -22.63
C VAL A 265 27.45 -1.52 -24.12
N GLN A 266 28.10 -2.37 -24.94
CA GLN A 266 27.88 -2.36 -26.39
C GLN A 266 26.54 -3.02 -26.78
N GLU A 267 26.18 -4.10 -26.08
CA GLU A 267 24.91 -4.80 -26.24
C GLU A 267 23.82 -4.07 -25.46
N ALA A 268 23.09 -3.18 -26.14
CA ALA A 268 22.09 -2.31 -25.52
C ALA A 268 20.98 -3.08 -24.79
N SER A 269 20.69 -4.33 -25.17
CA SER A 269 19.70 -5.20 -24.51
C SER A 269 20.01 -5.46 -23.04
N VAL A 270 21.29 -5.45 -22.63
CA VAL A 270 21.67 -5.59 -21.21
C VAL A 270 21.24 -4.37 -20.41
N ALA A 271 21.50 -3.16 -20.94
CA ALA A 271 21.05 -1.92 -20.32
C ALA A 271 19.51 -1.79 -20.38
N GLY A 272 18.88 -2.25 -21.46
CA GLY A 272 17.41 -2.30 -21.60
C GLY A 272 16.74 -3.18 -20.55
N ALA A 273 17.22 -4.41 -20.36
CA ALA A 273 16.69 -5.31 -19.31
C ALA A 273 16.89 -4.72 -17.91
N GLY A 274 18.05 -4.12 -17.64
CA GLY A 274 18.29 -3.40 -16.39
C GLY A 274 17.38 -2.18 -16.22
N HIS A 275 17.10 -1.43 -17.28
CA HIS A 275 16.24 -0.25 -17.22
C HIS A 275 14.78 -0.62 -16.89
N LEU A 276 14.26 -1.69 -17.51
CA LEU A 276 12.96 -2.26 -17.13
C LEU A 276 12.96 -2.74 -15.67
N ALA A 277 14.03 -3.37 -15.19
CA ALA A 277 14.17 -3.74 -13.79
C ALA A 277 14.15 -2.52 -12.84
N THR A 278 14.74 -1.39 -13.25
CA THR A 278 14.65 -0.14 -12.49
C THR A 278 13.21 0.41 -12.47
N MET A 279 12.48 0.36 -13.59
CA MET A 279 11.05 0.73 -13.62
C MET A 279 10.20 -0.17 -12.72
N GLN A 280 10.47 -1.47 -12.74
CA GLN A 280 9.81 -2.45 -11.85
C GLN A 280 10.10 -2.13 -10.37
N ALA A 281 11.35 -1.82 -10.02
CA ALA A 281 11.73 -1.41 -8.66
C ALA A 281 10.95 -0.16 -8.22
N ARG A 282 10.85 0.86 -9.08
CA ARG A 282 10.04 2.06 -8.79
C ARG A 282 8.54 1.77 -8.62
N GLY A 283 8.01 0.77 -9.33
CA GLY A 283 6.66 0.28 -9.08
C GLY A 283 6.49 -0.29 -7.66
N TRP A 284 7.53 -0.94 -7.12
CA TRP A 284 7.57 -1.36 -5.72
C TRP A 284 7.78 -0.20 -4.75
N ASP A 285 8.55 0.84 -5.11
CA ASP A 285 8.65 2.08 -4.32
C ASP A 285 7.25 2.70 -4.13
N ALA A 286 6.43 2.70 -5.18
CA ALA A 286 5.04 3.17 -5.11
C ALA A 286 4.19 2.33 -4.15
N ALA A 287 4.31 1.00 -4.18
CA ALA A 287 3.63 0.13 -3.21
C ALA A 287 4.09 0.39 -1.77
N ALA A 288 5.40 0.52 -1.58
CA ALA A 288 6.00 0.81 -0.28
C ALA A 288 5.48 2.15 0.27
N LEU A 289 5.48 3.21 -0.56
CA LEU A 289 4.97 4.52 -0.19
C LEU A 289 3.46 4.49 0.12
N ALA A 290 2.65 3.81 -0.70
CA ALA A 290 1.22 3.64 -0.47
C ALA A 290 0.95 2.95 0.87
N SER A 291 1.72 1.91 1.21
CA SER A 291 1.61 1.18 2.48
C SER A 291 2.12 1.95 3.70
N ALA A 292 2.99 2.94 3.51
CA ALA A 292 3.60 3.72 4.59
C ALA A 292 2.72 4.84 5.14
N GLY A 293 1.52 5.06 4.54
CA GLY A 293 0.61 6.13 4.92
C GLY A 293 -0.07 5.94 6.27
N GLY A 294 -0.41 4.70 6.64
CA GLY A 294 -1.27 4.30 7.78
C GLY A 294 -2.49 3.49 7.31
N PRO A 295 -3.52 3.21 8.14
CA PRO A 295 -4.59 2.30 7.77
C PRO A 295 -5.51 2.96 6.73
N GLY A 296 -5.48 2.49 5.48
CA GLY A 296 -6.31 3.05 4.41
C GLY A 296 -7.80 2.75 4.51
N GLN A 297 -8.57 3.09 3.47
CA GLN A 297 -10.05 3.01 3.49
C GLN A 297 -10.60 1.61 3.85
N ALA A 298 -9.86 0.54 3.53
CA ALA A 298 -10.20 -0.81 3.93
C ALA A 298 -10.36 -0.96 5.45
N TYR A 299 -9.60 -0.22 6.26
CA TYR A 299 -9.76 -0.19 7.70
C TYR A 299 -11.06 0.53 8.14
N ALA A 300 -11.46 1.61 7.46
CA ALA A 300 -12.74 2.26 7.74
C ALA A 300 -13.94 1.37 7.36
N HIS A 301 -13.81 0.52 6.34
CA HIS A 301 -14.80 -0.54 6.07
C HIS A 301 -14.92 -1.49 7.25
N THR A 302 -13.80 -1.92 7.84
CA THR A 302 -13.82 -2.87 8.98
C THR A 302 -14.31 -2.24 10.27
N VAL A 303 -14.11 -0.94 10.52
CA VAL A 303 -14.79 -0.18 11.60
C VAL A 303 -16.31 -0.29 11.45
N THR A 304 -16.82 -0.14 10.22
CA THR A 304 -18.26 -0.28 9.95
C THR A 304 -18.75 -1.70 10.27
N LEU A 305 -18.03 -2.73 9.83
CA LEU A 305 -18.37 -4.14 10.11
C LEU A 305 -18.33 -4.46 11.61
N ASN A 306 -17.32 -3.95 12.32
CA ASN A 306 -17.17 -4.20 13.75
C ASN A 306 -18.31 -3.54 14.57
N SER A 307 -18.76 -2.36 14.14
CA SER A 307 -19.91 -1.70 14.77
C SER A 307 -21.19 -2.52 14.69
N TYR A 308 -21.36 -3.32 13.63
CA TYR A 308 -22.50 -4.23 13.52
C TYR A 308 -22.42 -5.37 14.52
N ARG A 309 -21.22 -5.87 14.85
CA ARG A 309 -21.04 -6.91 15.88
C ARG A 309 -21.61 -6.43 17.23
N ALA A 310 -21.23 -5.21 17.64
CA ALA A 310 -21.73 -4.60 18.88
C ALA A 310 -23.26 -4.39 18.82
N ARG A 311 -23.77 -3.79 17.74
CA ARG A 311 -25.21 -3.49 17.58
C ARG A 311 -26.10 -4.73 17.47
N VAL A 312 -25.59 -5.83 16.93
CA VAL A 312 -26.31 -7.11 16.87
C VAL A 312 -26.32 -7.78 18.24
N ALA A 313 -25.22 -7.69 19.00
CA ALA A 313 -25.20 -8.10 20.40
C ALA A 313 -26.18 -7.27 21.26
N ASP A 314 -26.39 -5.99 20.92
CA ASP A 314 -27.42 -5.15 21.54
C ASP A 314 -28.85 -5.66 21.32
N ALA A 315 -29.14 -6.13 20.10
CA ALA A 315 -30.46 -6.68 19.78
C ALA A 315 -30.80 -7.90 20.63
N ASP A 316 -29.81 -8.74 20.93
CA ASP A 316 -29.97 -9.93 21.76
C ASP A 316 -30.41 -9.60 23.19
N TRP A 317 -29.68 -8.74 23.91
CA TRP A 317 -30.07 -8.42 25.29
C TRP A 317 -31.35 -7.57 25.38
N LEU A 318 -31.66 -6.75 24.37
CA LEU A 318 -32.97 -6.09 24.26
C LEU A 318 -34.10 -7.12 24.14
N ALA A 319 -33.93 -8.17 23.34
CA ALA A 319 -34.90 -9.25 23.23
C ALA A 319 -35.04 -10.01 24.55
N ALA A 320 -33.92 -10.26 25.26
CA ALA A 320 -33.91 -10.90 26.57
C ALA A 320 -34.63 -10.07 27.66
N ASN A 321 -34.68 -8.74 27.50
CA ASN A 321 -35.36 -7.81 28.41
C ASN A 321 -36.78 -7.41 27.98
N ASP A 322 -37.47 -8.28 27.23
CA ASP A 322 -38.85 -8.09 26.75
C ASP A 322 -39.04 -6.85 25.84
N ALA A 323 -37.97 -6.30 25.27
CA ALA A 323 -38.00 -5.15 24.35
C ALA A 323 -37.96 -5.58 22.87
N THR A 324 -38.81 -6.53 22.49
CA THR A 324 -38.81 -7.16 21.14
C THR A 324 -38.93 -6.17 19.99
N ASP A 325 -39.73 -5.11 20.12
CA ASP A 325 -39.88 -4.09 19.08
C ASP A 325 -38.57 -3.29 18.88
N ALA A 326 -37.86 -2.99 19.98
CA ALA A 326 -36.58 -2.30 19.94
C ALA A 326 -35.47 -3.21 19.39
N ALA A 327 -35.44 -4.48 19.80
CA ALA A 327 -34.53 -5.48 19.26
C ALA A 327 -34.72 -5.67 17.74
N SER A 328 -35.97 -5.72 17.27
CA SER A 328 -36.27 -5.80 15.83
C SER A 328 -35.77 -4.56 15.08
N THR A 329 -36.00 -3.37 15.67
CA THR A 329 -35.54 -2.09 15.09
C THR A 329 -34.00 -2.04 15.01
N ALA A 330 -33.28 -2.57 16.00
CA ALA A 330 -31.83 -2.62 15.99
C ALA A 330 -31.29 -3.42 14.79
N VAL A 331 -31.86 -4.61 14.54
CA VAL A 331 -31.50 -5.47 13.40
C VAL A 331 -31.88 -4.81 12.06
N GLU A 332 -33.08 -4.25 11.96
CA GLU A 332 -33.53 -3.52 10.77
C GLU A 332 -32.61 -2.33 10.44
N ASN A 333 -32.12 -1.61 11.45
CA ASN A 333 -31.18 -0.51 11.28
C ASN A 333 -29.80 -0.97 10.82
N VAL A 334 -29.33 -2.16 11.25
CA VAL A 334 -28.07 -2.73 10.75
C VAL A 334 -28.24 -3.08 9.27
N PHE A 335 -29.32 -3.76 8.90
CA PHE A 335 -29.63 -4.11 7.52
C PHE A 335 -29.71 -2.87 6.63
N ALA A 336 -30.48 -1.86 7.05
CA ALA A 336 -30.68 -0.64 6.28
C ALA A 336 -29.39 0.19 6.10
N HIS A 337 -28.52 0.20 7.11
CA HIS A 337 -27.23 0.89 7.01
C HIS A 337 -26.26 0.13 6.09
N PHE A 338 -26.20 -1.20 6.22
CA PHE A 338 -25.31 -2.03 5.40
C PHE A 338 -25.57 -1.88 3.90
N GLU A 339 -26.83 -1.93 3.47
CA GLU A 339 -27.23 -1.78 2.05
C GLU A 339 -26.76 -0.49 1.36
N GLY A 340 -26.38 0.54 2.14
CA GLY A 340 -25.87 1.81 1.63
C GLY A 340 -24.43 2.12 2.04
N ALA A 341 -23.77 1.21 2.75
CA ALA A 341 -22.43 1.43 3.27
C ALA A 341 -21.36 1.02 2.25
N ASN A 342 -20.26 1.76 2.18
CA ASN A 342 -19.09 1.37 1.37
C ASN A 342 -18.54 -0.02 1.75
N ALA A 343 -18.77 -0.45 3.00
CA ALA A 343 -18.39 -1.78 3.48
C ALA A 343 -19.19 -2.93 2.84
N HIS A 344 -20.32 -2.65 2.16
CA HIS A 344 -21.12 -3.67 1.45
C HIS A 344 -20.33 -4.28 0.31
N ASP A 345 -20.06 -3.47 -0.72
CA ASP A 345 -19.36 -3.93 -1.92
C ASP A 345 -17.97 -4.47 -1.56
N ALA A 346 -17.29 -3.82 -0.60
CA ALA A 346 -15.99 -4.25 -0.10
C ALA A 346 -16.03 -5.66 0.52
N LEU A 347 -17.04 -5.97 1.36
CA LEU A 347 -17.18 -7.30 1.95
C LEU A 347 -17.56 -8.35 0.89
N GLU A 348 -18.49 -8.03 -0.02
CA GLU A 348 -18.89 -8.95 -1.09
C GLU A 348 -17.69 -9.32 -1.98
N GLU A 349 -16.84 -8.34 -2.32
CA GLU A 349 -15.65 -8.55 -3.13
C GLU A 349 -14.56 -9.32 -2.38
N ALA A 350 -14.31 -8.98 -1.11
CA ALA A 350 -13.26 -9.61 -0.31
C ALA A 350 -13.61 -11.05 0.09
N ASP A 351 -14.85 -11.30 0.51
CA ASP A 351 -15.34 -12.63 0.88
C ASP A 351 -16.86 -12.76 0.68
N GLY A 352 -17.24 -13.20 -0.52
CA GLY A 352 -18.65 -13.43 -0.87
C GLY A 352 -19.36 -14.51 -0.04
N GLU A 353 -18.63 -15.48 0.56
CA GLU A 353 -19.26 -16.48 1.44
C GLU A 353 -19.62 -15.85 2.79
N ALA A 354 -18.72 -15.03 3.35
CA ALA A 354 -18.96 -14.28 4.57
C ALA A 354 -20.10 -13.26 4.38
N TYR A 355 -20.13 -12.55 3.25
CA TYR A 355 -21.21 -11.65 2.86
C TYR A 355 -22.59 -12.34 2.88
N GLU A 356 -22.76 -13.43 2.11
CA GLU A 356 -24.05 -14.14 2.01
C GLU A 356 -24.50 -14.71 3.36
N ALA A 357 -23.55 -15.21 4.16
CA ALA A 357 -23.83 -15.77 5.47
C ALA A 357 -24.15 -14.71 6.52
N PHE A 358 -23.54 -13.52 6.44
CA PHE A 358 -23.88 -12.37 7.26
C PHE A 358 -25.32 -11.89 6.99
N GLU A 359 -25.69 -11.68 5.73
CA GLU A 359 -27.06 -11.27 5.36
C GLU A 359 -28.10 -12.32 5.79
N GLY A 360 -27.81 -13.61 5.52
CA GLY A 360 -28.67 -14.71 5.95
C GLY A 360 -28.82 -14.78 7.47
N GLY A 361 -27.75 -14.48 8.22
CA GLY A 361 -27.76 -14.39 9.67
C GLY A 361 -28.67 -13.27 10.19
N LEU A 362 -28.66 -12.08 9.56
CA LEU A 362 -29.55 -10.98 9.94
C LEU A 362 -31.03 -11.33 9.69
N ASP A 363 -31.33 -12.00 8.58
CA ASP A 363 -32.68 -12.48 8.25
C ASP A 363 -33.19 -13.52 9.28
N ASP A 364 -32.32 -14.46 9.66
CA ASP A 364 -32.61 -15.46 10.69
C ASP A 364 -32.79 -14.80 12.07
N LEU A 365 -31.98 -13.80 12.40
CA LEU A 365 -32.06 -13.06 13.65
C LEU A 365 -33.38 -12.28 13.76
N SER A 366 -33.75 -11.52 12.72
CA SER A 366 -35.02 -10.80 12.63
C SER A 366 -36.21 -11.77 12.81
N SER A 367 -36.14 -12.92 12.14
CA SER A 367 -37.14 -13.98 12.27
C SER A 367 -37.21 -14.56 13.69
N ALA A 368 -36.07 -14.78 14.34
CA ALA A 368 -36.00 -15.34 15.69
C ALA A 368 -36.58 -14.36 16.74
N ILE A 369 -36.22 -13.07 16.64
CA ILE A 369 -36.75 -12.00 17.49
C ILE A 369 -38.26 -11.90 17.35
N GLY A 370 -38.79 -11.81 16.12
CA GLY A 370 -40.23 -11.70 15.88
C GLY A 370 -41.05 -12.91 16.37
N ASN A 371 -40.40 -14.08 16.51
CA ASN A 371 -41.01 -15.29 17.04
C ASN A 371 -40.77 -15.50 18.55
N GLY A 372 -39.96 -14.65 19.21
CA GLY A 372 -39.54 -14.84 20.60
C GLY A 372 -38.77 -16.14 20.82
N ASN A 373 -37.94 -16.54 19.85
CA ASN A 373 -37.18 -17.78 19.87
C ASN A 373 -35.76 -17.55 20.39
N ALA A 374 -35.56 -17.57 21.72
CA ALA A 374 -34.26 -17.31 22.36
C ALA A 374 -33.11 -18.13 21.76
N ASP A 375 -33.22 -19.48 21.70
CA ASP A 375 -32.18 -20.33 21.11
C ASP A 375 -31.85 -19.98 19.63
N GLY A 376 -32.82 -19.41 18.91
CA GLY A 376 -32.60 -18.95 17.53
C GLY A 376 -31.96 -17.57 17.44
N ILE A 377 -32.16 -16.71 18.44
CA ILE A 377 -31.51 -15.40 18.54
C ILE A 377 -30.02 -15.65 18.78
N ASP A 378 -29.66 -16.45 19.79
CA ASP A 378 -28.27 -16.82 20.10
C ASP A 378 -27.53 -17.35 18.86
N SER A 379 -28.14 -18.32 18.16
CA SER A 379 -27.55 -18.95 16.98
C SER A 379 -27.39 -17.99 15.79
N ALA A 380 -28.32 -17.06 15.59
CA ALA A 380 -28.25 -16.10 14.49
C ALA A 380 -27.25 -14.99 14.80
N THR A 381 -27.18 -14.52 16.05
CA THR A 381 -26.15 -13.59 16.54
C THR A 381 -24.74 -14.17 16.36
N GLU A 382 -24.51 -15.43 16.73
CA GLU A 382 -23.22 -16.12 16.51
C GLU A 382 -22.86 -16.22 15.02
N THR A 383 -23.86 -16.48 14.17
CA THR A 383 -23.67 -16.55 12.71
C THR A 383 -23.26 -15.19 12.15
N VAL A 384 -23.94 -14.12 12.54
CA VAL A 384 -23.61 -12.76 12.11
C VAL A 384 -22.19 -12.38 12.54
N ASP A 385 -21.86 -12.57 13.82
CA ASP A 385 -20.56 -12.22 14.37
C ASP A 385 -19.40 -12.97 13.71
N THR A 386 -19.50 -14.29 13.55
CA THR A 386 -18.45 -15.12 12.92
C THR A 386 -18.12 -14.65 11.50
N ASN A 387 -19.15 -14.27 10.72
CA ASN A 387 -18.96 -13.85 9.34
C ASN A 387 -18.46 -12.41 9.24
N LEU A 388 -18.84 -11.53 10.18
CA LEU A 388 -18.23 -10.20 10.28
C LEU A 388 -16.74 -10.28 10.66
N VAL A 389 -16.35 -11.15 11.60
CA VAL A 389 -14.93 -11.41 11.92
C VAL A 389 -14.17 -11.90 10.69
N THR A 390 -14.74 -12.85 9.94
CA THR A 390 -14.15 -13.35 8.68
C THR A 390 -13.96 -12.23 7.66
N GLY A 391 -14.98 -11.37 7.50
CA GLY A 391 -14.90 -10.20 6.62
C GLY A 391 -13.84 -9.18 7.05
N ILE A 392 -13.70 -8.93 8.35
CA ILE A 392 -12.65 -8.06 8.90
C ILE A 392 -11.26 -8.63 8.58
N GLU A 393 -11.05 -9.94 8.74
CA GLU A 393 -9.78 -10.59 8.39
C GLU A 393 -9.47 -10.52 6.88
N ALA A 394 -10.51 -10.59 6.03
CA ALA A 394 -10.34 -10.51 4.58
C ALA A 394 -9.99 -9.09 4.10
N LEU A 395 -10.57 -8.06 4.73
CA LEU A 395 -10.42 -6.67 4.32
C LEU A 395 -9.15 -5.98 4.81
N VAL A 396 -8.66 -6.30 6.02
CA VAL A 396 -7.49 -5.61 6.59
C VAL A 396 -6.42 -6.59 7.07
N GLY A 397 -5.24 -6.54 6.44
CA GLY A 397 -4.13 -7.45 6.75
C GLY A 397 -3.31 -7.10 8.00
N GLY A 398 -3.37 -5.86 8.47
CA GLY A 398 -2.59 -5.38 9.63
C GLY A 398 -3.06 -6.02 10.94
N GLU A 399 -2.16 -6.63 11.70
CA GLU A 399 -2.46 -7.22 13.02
C GLU A 399 -2.92 -6.15 14.02
N ASP A 400 -2.25 -4.99 14.08
CA ASP A 400 -2.62 -3.88 14.96
C ASP A 400 -4.04 -3.36 14.69
N ALA A 401 -4.42 -3.24 13.42
CA ALA A 401 -5.74 -2.76 13.01
C ALA A 401 -6.85 -3.73 13.44
N ARG A 402 -6.63 -5.03 13.25
CA ARG A 402 -7.57 -6.08 13.67
C ARG A 402 -7.67 -6.18 15.20
N ALA A 403 -6.53 -6.14 15.88
CA ALA A 403 -6.46 -6.15 17.34
C ALA A 403 -7.13 -4.92 17.98
N ALA A 404 -7.00 -3.75 17.37
CA ALA A 404 -7.68 -2.53 17.83
C ALA A 404 -9.21 -2.63 17.71
N LEU A 405 -9.72 -3.22 16.62
CA LEU A 405 -11.16 -3.46 16.46
C LEU A 405 -11.68 -4.48 17.48
N GLU A 406 -10.93 -5.54 17.75
CA GLU A 406 -11.32 -6.50 18.80
C GLU A 406 -11.31 -5.87 20.19
N SER A 407 -10.32 -5.01 20.48
CA SER A 407 -10.28 -4.20 21.69
C SER A 407 -11.51 -3.30 21.81
N ALA A 408 -11.89 -2.58 20.75
CA ALA A 408 -13.09 -1.74 20.72
C ALA A 408 -14.38 -2.54 20.95
N PHE A 409 -14.50 -3.71 20.30
CA PHE A 409 -15.61 -4.63 20.51
C PHE A 409 -15.68 -5.08 21.97
N PHE A 410 -14.54 -5.46 22.58
CA PHE A 410 -14.49 -5.81 24.00
C PHE A 410 -14.89 -4.65 24.90
N ARG A 411 -14.44 -3.42 24.61
CA ARG A 411 -14.85 -2.22 25.37
C ARG A 411 -16.36 -2.03 25.32
N ALA A 412 -16.98 -2.19 24.16
CA ALA A 412 -18.44 -2.14 24.01
C ALA A 412 -19.12 -3.24 24.85
N ARG A 413 -18.75 -4.51 24.65
CA ARG A 413 -19.35 -5.65 25.38
C ARG A 413 -19.21 -5.55 26.90
N ILE A 414 -18.08 -5.06 27.40
CA ILE A 414 -17.87 -4.84 28.84
C ILE A 414 -18.72 -3.67 29.36
N ALA A 415 -19.04 -2.69 28.52
CA ALA A 415 -20.00 -1.63 28.81
C ALA A 415 -21.44 -2.18 28.91
N ASP A 416 -21.85 -3.04 27.97
CA ASP A 416 -23.17 -3.70 27.97
C ASP A 416 -23.36 -4.54 29.24
N ALA A 417 -22.34 -5.36 29.60
CA ALA A 417 -22.34 -6.15 30.83
C ALA A 417 -22.58 -5.27 32.06
N ARG A 418 -22.02 -4.06 32.05
CA ARG A 418 -22.17 -3.11 33.16
C ARG A 418 -23.57 -2.50 33.21
N GLU A 419 -24.23 -2.26 32.09
CA GLU A 419 -25.62 -1.81 32.07
C GLU A 419 -26.58 -2.94 32.48
N LEU A 420 -26.39 -4.17 32.00
CA LEU A 420 -27.14 -5.36 32.45
C LEU A 420 -27.08 -5.56 33.97
N TYR A 421 -25.88 -5.43 34.54
CA TYR A 421 -25.73 -5.51 36.00
C TYR A 421 -26.53 -4.42 36.73
N ARG A 422 -26.59 -3.19 36.19
CA ARG A 422 -27.39 -2.10 36.77
C ARG A 422 -28.90 -2.36 36.65
N LEU A 423 -29.34 -3.08 35.62
CA LEU A 423 -30.71 -3.59 35.50
C LEU A 423 -31.02 -4.75 36.44
N GLY A 424 -30.01 -5.28 37.15
CA GLY A 424 -30.13 -6.36 38.11
C GLY A 424 -29.92 -7.75 37.53
N ASP A 425 -29.34 -7.85 36.32
CA ASP A 425 -29.00 -9.11 35.67
C ASP A 425 -27.49 -9.40 35.76
N ALA A 426 -27.05 -9.77 36.97
CA ALA A 426 -25.66 -10.10 37.24
C ALA A 426 -25.19 -11.40 36.56
N ASP A 427 -26.11 -12.34 36.31
CA ASP A 427 -25.78 -13.61 35.66
C ASP A 427 -25.41 -13.38 34.19
N SER A 428 -26.24 -12.62 33.45
CA SER A 428 -25.93 -12.26 32.06
C SER A 428 -24.67 -11.39 31.95
N ALA A 429 -24.47 -10.45 32.88
CA ALA A 429 -23.25 -9.65 32.93
C ALA A 429 -21.98 -10.52 33.11
N ALA A 430 -22.04 -11.54 33.97
CA ALA A 430 -20.94 -12.48 34.17
C ALA A 430 -20.68 -13.35 32.92
N THR A 431 -21.73 -13.76 32.20
CA THR A 431 -21.61 -14.50 30.94
C THR A 431 -20.87 -13.69 29.88
N ILE A 432 -21.23 -12.41 29.68
CA ILE A 432 -20.55 -11.56 28.69
C ILE A 432 -19.05 -11.44 28.98
N VAL A 433 -18.66 -11.23 30.25
CA VAL A 433 -17.24 -11.18 30.62
C VAL A 433 -16.53 -12.51 30.37
N SER A 434 -17.23 -13.63 30.60
CA SER A 434 -16.70 -14.97 30.31
C SER A 434 -16.47 -15.18 28.81
N ASP A 435 -17.37 -14.68 27.97
CA ASP A 435 -17.28 -14.82 26.51
C ASP A 435 -16.15 -13.94 25.96
N VAL A 436 -16.01 -12.71 26.46
CA VAL A 436 -14.87 -11.83 26.16
C VAL A 436 -13.54 -12.50 26.54
N PHE A 437 -13.46 -13.10 27.73
CA PHE A 437 -12.27 -13.85 28.14
C PHE A 437 -11.96 -15.02 27.20
N ALA A 438 -12.97 -15.78 26.77
CA ALA A 438 -12.79 -16.90 25.86
C ALA A 438 -12.26 -16.45 24.48
N ARG A 439 -12.81 -15.37 23.91
CA ARG A 439 -12.35 -14.79 22.63
C ARG A 439 -10.92 -14.28 22.71
N PHE A 440 -10.57 -13.62 23.82
CA PHE A 440 -9.21 -13.19 24.08
C PHE A 440 -8.24 -14.38 24.07
N GLU A 441 -8.57 -15.45 24.81
CA GLU A 441 -7.72 -16.67 24.83
C GLU A 441 -7.63 -17.39 23.48
N GLU A 442 -8.65 -17.25 22.63
CA GLU A 442 -8.65 -17.79 21.26
C GLU A 442 -7.83 -16.95 20.28
N ASN A 443 -7.32 -15.79 20.73
CA ASN A 443 -6.60 -14.83 19.91
C ASN A 443 -7.42 -14.34 18.70
N GLU A 444 -8.73 -14.13 18.91
CA GLU A 444 -9.62 -13.59 17.88
C GLU A 444 -9.05 -12.27 17.33
N LEU A 445 -9.02 -12.14 16.00
CA LEU A 445 -8.42 -11.00 15.29
C LEU A 445 -6.95 -10.70 15.67
N GLY A 446 -6.23 -11.64 16.29
CA GLY A 446 -4.83 -11.49 16.70
C GLY A 446 -4.63 -10.71 18.01
N PHE A 447 -5.70 -10.36 18.72
CA PHE A 447 -5.63 -9.38 19.80
C PHE A 447 -4.75 -9.78 20.99
N HIS A 448 -4.78 -11.05 21.42
CA HIS A 448 -3.99 -11.52 22.55
C HIS A 448 -2.50 -11.42 22.29
N GLU A 449 -2.06 -11.92 21.14
CA GLU A 449 -0.65 -11.89 20.76
C GLU A 449 -0.17 -10.44 20.56
N THR A 450 -0.99 -9.58 19.93
CA THR A 450 -0.65 -8.16 19.78
C THR A 450 -0.54 -7.45 21.13
N MET A 451 -1.48 -7.65 22.06
CA MET A 451 -1.41 -7.02 23.38
C MET A 451 -0.19 -7.50 24.19
N GLU A 452 0.12 -8.80 24.17
CA GLU A 452 1.32 -9.35 24.82
C GLU A 452 2.60 -8.77 24.22
N HIS A 453 2.63 -8.62 22.89
CA HIS A 453 3.76 -8.02 22.17
C HIS A 453 3.97 -6.55 22.54
N GLU A 454 2.88 -5.77 22.55
CA GLU A 454 2.92 -4.34 22.89
C GLU A 454 3.36 -4.12 24.34
N SER A 455 2.79 -4.87 25.30
CA SER A 455 3.22 -4.79 26.69
C SER A 455 2.75 -5.95 27.55
N GLU A 456 3.72 -6.70 28.09
CA GLU A 456 3.49 -7.69 29.17
C GLU A 456 2.77 -7.05 30.38
N ASP A 457 3.06 -5.78 30.69
CA ASP A 457 2.39 -5.05 31.78
C ASP A 457 0.92 -4.68 31.43
N LEU A 458 0.59 -4.40 30.16
CA LEU A 458 -0.81 -4.19 29.72
C LEU A 458 -1.59 -5.49 29.81
N TYR A 459 -1.03 -6.56 29.27
CA TYR A 459 -1.60 -7.90 29.29
C TYR A 459 -1.97 -8.33 30.72
N HIS A 460 -1.04 -8.26 31.67
CA HIS A 460 -1.30 -8.64 33.06
C HIS A 460 -2.37 -7.76 33.74
N ARG A 461 -2.39 -6.45 33.45
CA ARG A 461 -3.44 -5.57 33.99
C ARG A 461 -4.81 -5.90 33.41
N PHE A 462 -4.89 -6.10 32.10
CA PHE A 462 -6.13 -6.41 31.42
C PHE A 462 -6.70 -7.76 31.90
N GLU A 463 -5.98 -8.85 31.70
CA GLU A 463 -6.51 -10.20 31.90
C GLU A 463 -6.51 -10.62 33.38
N GLU A 464 -5.34 -10.59 34.02
CA GLU A 464 -5.14 -11.19 35.34
C GLU A 464 -5.69 -10.29 36.46
N GLU A 465 -5.46 -8.98 36.38
CA GLU A 465 -5.88 -8.05 37.43
C GLU A 465 -7.37 -7.69 37.30
N HIS A 466 -7.83 -7.35 36.10
CA HIS A 466 -9.15 -6.76 35.92
C HIS A 466 -10.19 -7.70 35.31
N LEU A 467 -9.97 -8.33 34.16
CA LEU A 467 -11.00 -9.12 33.46
C LEU A 467 -11.48 -10.32 34.27
N THR A 468 -10.55 -11.15 34.76
CA THR A 468 -10.86 -12.32 35.60
C THR A 468 -11.57 -11.90 36.91
N SER A 469 -11.12 -10.79 37.49
CA SER A 469 -11.71 -10.27 38.73
C SER A 469 -13.10 -9.65 38.50
N LEU A 470 -13.35 -9.06 37.34
CA LEU A 470 -14.64 -8.49 36.96
C LEU A 470 -15.72 -9.57 36.85
N GLN A 471 -15.39 -10.71 36.23
CA GLN A 471 -16.29 -11.88 36.18
C GLN A 471 -16.69 -12.30 37.60
N SER A 472 -15.69 -12.49 38.47
CA SER A 472 -15.91 -12.84 39.87
C SER A 472 -16.74 -11.79 40.60
N ALA A 473 -16.57 -10.50 40.30
CA ALA A 473 -17.32 -9.42 40.92
C ALA A 473 -18.82 -9.48 40.56
N TYR A 474 -19.16 -9.79 39.30
CA TYR A 474 -20.56 -9.99 38.88
C TYR A 474 -21.18 -11.21 39.55
N GLU A 475 -20.51 -12.37 39.55
CA GLU A 475 -21.02 -13.60 40.20
C GLU A 475 -21.30 -13.44 41.69
N ASN A 476 -20.54 -12.55 42.35
CA ASN A 476 -20.68 -12.27 43.78
C ASN A 476 -21.60 -11.08 44.10
N ASP A 477 -22.16 -10.42 43.07
CA ASP A 477 -22.95 -9.18 43.19
C ASP A 477 -22.21 -8.10 44.03
N ASP A 478 -20.90 -7.96 43.80
CA ASP A 478 -20.04 -7.02 44.53
C ASP A 478 -19.89 -5.70 43.74
N SER A 479 -20.82 -4.77 43.96
CA SER A 479 -20.87 -3.53 43.19
C SER A 479 -19.61 -2.64 43.30
N GLU A 480 -18.85 -2.72 44.40
CA GLU A 480 -17.60 -1.95 44.56
C GLU A 480 -16.46 -2.58 43.75
N ALA A 481 -16.38 -3.92 43.76
CA ALA A 481 -15.45 -4.65 42.91
C ALA A 481 -15.80 -4.51 41.42
N VAL A 482 -17.10 -4.58 41.06
CA VAL A 482 -17.57 -4.36 39.68
C VAL A 482 -17.16 -2.97 39.19
N ALA A 483 -17.31 -1.92 40.00
CA ALA A 483 -16.81 -0.58 39.66
C ALA A 483 -15.30 -0.57 39.37
N THR A 484 -14.52 -1.10 40.30
CA THR A 484 -13.05 -1.08 40.21
C THR A 484 -12.52 -1.84 39.00
N HIS A 485 -13.03 -3.05 38.76
CA HIS A 485 -12.51 -3.90 37.69
C HIS A 485 -13.06 -3.51 36.32
N HIS A 486 -14.28 -2.97 36.22
CA HIS A 486 -14.79 -2.42 34.97
C HIS A 486 -13.94 -1.24 34.48
N ASP A 487 -13.67 -0.26 35.36
CA ASP A 487 -12.85 0.91 35.02
C ASP A 487 -11.42 0.46 34.65
N GLY A 488 -10.90 -0.56 35.35
CA GLY A 488 -9.59 -1.13 35.05
C GLY A 488 -9.51 -1.85 33.70
N VAL A 489 -10.54 -2.61 33.31
CA VAL A 489 -10.62 -3.22 31.97
C VAL A 489 -10.69 -2.13 30.89
N GLN A 490 -11.60 -1.17 31.03
CA GLN A 490 -11.77 -0.07 30.06
C GLN A 490 -10.47 0.72 29.88
N GLN A 491 -9.77 1.03 30.98
CA GLN A 491 -8.50 1.76 30.91
C GLN A 491 -7.38 0.93 30.27
N ALA A 492 -7.30 -0.39 30.55
CA ALA A 492 -6.26 -1.22 29.96
C ALA A 492 -6.43 -1.38 28.43
N LEU A 493 -7.68 -1.50 27.96
CA LEU A 493 -8.01 -1.53 26.54
C LEU A 493 -7.72 -0.19 25.86
N LEU A 494 -8.12 0.93 26.49
CA LEU A 494 -7.78 2.28 26.01
C LEU A 494 -6.28 2.54 25.95
N ASP A 495 -5.52 2.09 26.97
CA ASP A 495 -4.07 2.22 27.00
C ASP A 495 -3.41 1.41 25.86
N PHE A 496 -3.97 0.24 25.53
CA PHE A 496 -3.52 -0.57 24.39
C PHE A 496 -3.79 0.14 23.07
N GLU A 497 -5.02 0.61 22.84
CA GLU A 497 -5.38 1.36 21.63
C GLU A 497 -4.51 2.61 21.47
N SER A 498 -4.25 3.33 22.57
CA SER A 498 -3.38 4.52 22.59
C SER A 498 -1.90 4.22 22.33
N ALA A 499 -1.47 2.97 22.43
CA ALA A 499 -0.11 2.56 22.08
C ALA A 499 0.07 2.34 20.57
N LEU A 500 -1.03 2.16 19.84
CA LEU A 500 -1.04 1.99 18.39
C LEU A 500 -0.96 3.35 17.67
N SER A 501 -0.98 3.33 16.33
CA SER A 501 -1.05 4.57 15.55
C SER A 501 -2.36 5.32 15.81
N THR A 502 -2.33 6.66 15.79
CA THR A 502 -3.51 7.50 16.05
C THR A 502 -4.68 7.17 15.11
N ALA A 503 -4.41 6.85 13.84
CA ALA A 503 -5.46 6.49 12.88
C ALA A 503 -6.12 5.14 13.20
N VAL A 504 -5.34 4.14 13.62
CA VAL A 504 -5.88 2.85 14.12
C VAL A 504 -6.65 3.07 15.43
N ALA A 505 -6.09 3.81 16.38
CA ALA A 505 -6.78 4.13 17.63
C ALA A 505 -8.10 4.88 17.39
N SER A 506 -8.13 5.79 16.41
CA SER A 506 -9.31 6.56 16.02
C SER A 506 -10.45 5.68 15.49
N GLY A 507 -10.13 4.66 14.68
CA GLY A 507 -11.14 3.71 14.20
C GLY A 507 -11.77 2.91 15.34
N ALA A 508 -10.94 2.43 16.28
CA ALA A 508 -11.39 1.75 17.49
C ALA A 508 -12.27 2.66 18.38
N GLU A 509 -11.90 3.93 18.53
CA GLU A 509 -12.67 4.90 19.31
C GLU A 509 -14.00 5.27 18.67
N ALA A 510 -14.02 5.47 17.34
CA ALA A 510 -15.27 5.67 16.60
C ALA A 510 -16.23 4.50 16.80
N ASP A 511 -15.74 3.26 16.66
CA ASP A 511 -16.52 2.04 16.88
C ASP A 511 -17.06 1.95 18.32
N TYR A 512 -16.19 2.13 19.32
CA TYR A 512 -16.61 2.12 20.73
C TYR A 512 -17.70 3.18 20.99
N MET A 513 -17.54 4.40 20.48
CA MET A 513 -18.52 5.47 20.66
C MET A 513 -19.86 5.19 19.97
N ILE A 514 -19.85 4.53 18.79
CA ILE A 514 -21.07 4.04 18.13
C ILE A 514 -21.81 3.06 19.05
N GLY A 515 -21.09 2.07 19.63
CA GLY A 515 -21.67 1.14 20.59
C GLY A 515 -22.33 1.86 21.77
N ARG A 516 -21.62 2.83 22.37
CA ARG A 516 -22.17 3.63 23.49
C ARG A 516 -23.39 4.49 23.09
N ALA A 517 -23.49 4.92 21.84
CA ALA A 517 -24.66 5.62 21.33
C ALA A 517 -25.90 4.71 21.28
N PHE A 518 -25.73 3.48 20.79
CA PHE A 518 -26.80 2.49 20.72
C PHE A 518 -27.16 1.89 22.09
N ASP A 519 -26.21 1.77 23.01
CA ASP A 519 -26.46 1.48 24.43
C ASP A 519 -27.48 2.45 25.04
N ALA A 520 -27.30 3.75 24.80
CA ALA A 520 -28.22 4.76 25.30
C ALA A 520 -29.60 4.64 24.65
N ALA A 521 -29.66 4.30 23.36
CA ALA A 521 -30.91 4.02 22.67
C ALA A 521 -31.63 2.79 23.27
N GLY A 522 -30.90 1.72 23.56
CA GLY A 522 -31.41 0.52 24.21
C GLY A 522 -31.95 0.79 25.61
N LEU A 523 -31.18 1.51 26.43
CA LEU A 523 -31.61 1.95 27.76
C LEU A 523 -32.87 2.84 27.69
N ALA A 524 -32.95 3.76 26.72
CA ALA A 524 -34.13 4.58 26.51
C ALA A 524 -35.36 3.73 26.13
N ALA A 525 -35.19 2.69 25.31
CA ALA A 525 -36.25 1.72 24.97
C ALA A 525 -36.73 0.93 26.20
N LEU A 526 -35.83 0.65 27.15
CA LEU A 526 -36.14 0.05 28.45
C LEU A 526 -36.71 1.05 29.48
N SER A 527 -36.96 2.30 29.07
CA SER A 527 -37.45 3.39 29.92
C SER A 527 -36.46 3.86 31.00
N GLU A 528 -35.16 3.59 30.83
CA GLU A 528 -34.07 4.05 31.69
C GLU A 528 -33.43 5.35 31.16
N THR A 529 -34.27 6.37 30.92
CA THR A 529 -33.86 7.62 30.23
C THR A 529 -32.78 8.43 30.96
N ASP A 530 -32.81 8.47 32.29
CA ASP A 530 -31.78 9.14 33.09
C ASP A 530 -30.41 8.45 32.93
N ARG A 531 -30.42 7.11 32.81
CA ARG A 531 -29.20 6.33 32.57
C ARG A 531 -28.72 6.51 31.15
N ALA A 532 -29.60 6.48 30.15
CA ALA A 532 -29.28 6.76 28.75
C ALA A 532 -28.58 8.13 28.59
N ALA A 533 -29.11 9.18 29.23
CA ALA A 533 -28.50 10.51 29.23
C ALA A 533 -27.10 10.51 29.89
N THR A 534 -26.92 9.73 30.97
CA THR A 534 -25.63 9.60 31.64
C THR A 534 -24.61 8.90 30.73
N VAL A 535 -25.00 7.83 30.04
CA VAL A 535 -24.12 7.08 29.12
C VAL A 535 -23.54 8.01 28.06
N ILE A 536 -24.39 8.80 27.39
CA ILE A 536 -23.93 9.72 26.34
C ILE A 536 -23.15 10.90 26.90
N GLN A 537 -23.48 11.37 28.10
CA GLN A 537 -22.67 12.40 28.75
C GLN A 537 -21.25 11.91 29.03
N ASP A 538 -21.10 10.66 29.49
CA ASP A 538 -19.80 10.04 29.72
C ASP A 538 -19.05 9.86 28.38
N THR A 539 -19.73 9.45 27.31
CA THR A 539 -19.16 9.33 25.95
C THR A 539 -18.66 10.69 25.41
N PHE A 540 -19.43 11.76 25.57
CA PHE A 540 -19.01 13.11 25.18
C PHE A 540 -17.78 13.56 25.98
N ALA A 541 -17.76 13.29 27.29
CA ALA A 541 -16.61 13.64 28.13
C ALA A 541 -15.36 12.84 27.77
N HIS A 542 -15.51 11.60 27.31
CA HIS A 542 -14.42 10.77 26.79
C HIS A 542 -13.82 11.35 25.51
N PHE A 543 -14.66 11.71 24.54
CA PHE A 543 -14.22 12.39 23.31
C PHE A 543 -13.42 13.66 23.61
N GLU A 544 -13.96 14.56 24.45
CA GLU A 544 -13.30 15.79 24.88
C GLU A 544 -12.00 15.58 25.67
N SER A 545 -11.75 14.36 26.17
CA SER A 545 -10.52 14.03 26.87
C SER A 545 -9.36 13.65 25.94
N GLY A 546 -9.63 13.59 24.63
CA GLY A 546 -8.70 13.24 23.56
C GLY A 546 -9.02 11.89 22.91
N ALA A 547 -9.65 10.95 23.64
CA ALA A 547 -10.03 9.61 23.16
C ALA A 547 -8.92 8.93 22.34
N ALA A 548 -7.79 8.60 22.99
CA ALA A 548 -6.60 8.05 22.33
C ALA A 548 -6.03 8.90 21.17
N GLY A 549 -6.33 10.21 21.14
CA GLY A 549 -5.93 11.14 20.07
C GLY A 549 -6.94 11.27 18.93
N PHE A 550 -8.08 10.57 19.01
CA PHE A 550 -9.17 10.63 18.02
C PHE A 550 -9.74 12.04 17.86
N HIS A 551 -9.90 12.79 18.95
CA HIS A 551 -10.47 14.13 18.92
C HIS A 551 -9.64 15.08 18.05
N GLU A 552 -8.34 15.18 18.35
CA GLU A 552 -7.43 16.03 17.59
C GLU A 552 -7.22 15.52 16.15
N ALA A 553 -7.19 14.19 15.95
CA ALA A 553 -7.05 13.60 14.63
C ALA A 553 -8.25 13.90 13.72
N LEU A 554 -9.47 13.89 14.26
CA LEU A 554 -10.66 14.24 13.51
C LEU A 554 -10.67 15.72 13.13
N GLU A 555 -10.37 16.61 14.10
CA GLU A 555 -10.29 18.06 13.86
C GLU A 555 -9.26 18.40 12.77
N GLU A 556 -8.12 17.70 12.75
CA GLU A 556 -7.08 17.87 11.74
C GLU A 556 -7.46 17.27 10.38
N ALA A 557 -8.13 16.12 10.37
CA ALA A 557 -8.50 15.42 9.14
C ALA A 557 -9.60 16.15 8.36
N ASP A 558 -10.68 16.56 9.03
CA ASP A 558 -11.83 17.19 8.37
C ASP A 558 -12.66 18.02 9.37
N GLU A 559 -12.54 19.36 9.29
CA GLU A 559 -13.22 20.30 10.18
C GLU A 559 -14.76 20.21 10.10
N GLU A 560 -15.33 19.91 8.91
CA GLU A 560 -16.79 19.81 8.72
C GLU A 560 -17.37 18.54 9.36
N THR A 561 -16.66 17.43 9.21
CA THR A 561 -16.97 16.13 9.82
C THR A 561 -16.80 16.22 11.34
N TYR A 562 -15.74 16.88 11.82
CA TYR A 562 -15.57 17.15 13.25
C TYR A 562 -16.77 17.90 13.85
N GLU A 563 -17.20 19.00 13.23
CA GLU A 563 -18.34 19.80 13.71
C GLU A 563 -19.65 18.98 13.69
N SER A 564 -19.85 18.18 12.64
CA SER A 564 -21.03 17.33 12.48
C SER A 564 -21.05 16.18 13.51
N PHE A 565 -19.89 15.59 13.80
CA PHE A 565 -19.71 14.56 14.84
C PHE A 565 -20.08 15.08 16.22
N GLU A 566 -19.55 16.24 16.62
CA GLU A 566 -19.87 16.85 17.91
C GLU A 566 -21.37 17.23 18.01
N SER A 567 -21.92 17.73 16.91
CA SER A 567 -23.34 18.11 16.82
C SER A 567 -24.26 16.91 16.97
N THR A 568 -24.03 15.82 16.23
CA THR A 568 -24.87 14.63 16.29
C THR A 568 -24.75 13.92 17.64
N LEU A 569 -23.56 13.87 18.25
CA LEU A 569 -23.39 13.35 19.62
C LEU A 569 -24.18 14.19 20.65
N THR A 570 -24.22 15.52 20.46
CA THR A 570 -25.05 16.43 21.25
C THR A 570 -26.55 16.18 21.05
N ASP A 571 -26.97 15.81 19.84
CA ASP A 571 -28.36 15.47 19.54
C ASP A 571 -28.79 14.16 20.21
N VAL A 572 -27.92 13.15 20.30
CA VAL A 572 -28.21 11.92 21.09
C VAL A 572 -28.46 12.27 22.55
N ARG A 573 -27.59 13.10 23.15
CA ARG A 573 -27.76 13.57 24.54
C ARG A 573 -29.09 14.30 24.71
N SER A 574 -29.40 15.23 23.81
CA SER A 574 -30.63 16.03 23.86
C SER A 574 -31.87 15.13 23.75
N ALA A 575 -31.85 14.13 22.87
CA ALA A 575 -32.92 13.15 22.75
C ALA A 575 -33.10 12.34 24.05
N ALA A 576 -32.01 11.92 24.69
CA ALA A 576 -32.08 11.15 25.94
C ALA A 576 -32.62 11.99 27.12
N GLU A 577 -32.20 13.25 27.24
CA GLU A 577 -32.64 14.16 28.32
C GLU A 577 -34.09 14.62 28.18
N ASP A 578 -34.52 14.93 26.95
CA ASP A 578 -35.84 15.49 26.67
C ASP A 578 -36.92 14.42 26.39
N GLY A 579 -36.55 13.14 26.39
CA GLY A 579 -37.44 12.03 26.03
C GLY A 579 -37.82 12.05 24.55
N GLY A 580 -36.88 12.45 23.69
CA GLY A 580 -36.95 12.37 22.24
C GLY A 580 -36.68 10.97 21.69
N ASP A 581 -36.47 10.88 20.38
CA ASP A 581 -36.15 9.63 19.69
C ASP A 581 -34.64 9.37 19.72
N VAL A 582 -34.18 8.66 20.75
CA VAL A 582 -32.75 8.38 20.97
C VAL A 582 -32.21 7.44 19.89
N THR A 583 -33.01 6.49 19.41
CA THR A 583 -32.62 5.58 18.34
C THR A 583 -32.33 6.34 17.05
N ALA A 584 -33.22 7.25 16.63
CA ALA A 584 -32.99 8.05 15.43
C ALA A 584 -31.75 8.96 15.56
N ALA A 585 -31.53 9.55 16.74
CA ALA A 585 -30.34 10.35 16.98
C ALA A 585 -29.05 9.50 16.95
N ALA A 586 -29.06 8.31 17.55
CA ALA A 586 -27.94 7.38 17.53
C ALA A 586 -27.62 6.89 16.11
N THR A 587 -28.63 6.68 15.26
CA THR A 587 -28.43 6.37 13.83
C THR A 587 -27.76 7.52 13.09
N ALA A 588 -28.17 8.77 13.32
CA ALA A 588 -27.50 9.92 12.70
C ALA A 588 -26.06 10.09 13.18
N PHE A 589 -25.79 9.84 14.47
CA PHE A 589 -24.43 9.85 15.02
C PHE A 589 -23.57 8.71 14.45
N ASN A 590 -24.15 7.53 14.21
CA ASN A 590 -23.45 6.40 13.59
C ASN A 590 -22.89 6.76 12.21
N ASP A 591 -23.71 7.39 11.37
CA ASP A 591 -23.28 7.79 10.02
C ASP A 591 -22.07 8.74 10.09
N GLU A 592 -22.11 9.67 11.04
CA GLU A 592 -21.06 10.67 11.25
C GLU A 592 -19.78 10.09 11.90
N ALA A 593 -19.93 9.16 12.84
CA ALA A 593 -18.80 8.46 13.45
C ALA A 593 -18.08 7.56 12.43
N ILE A 594 -18.82 6.94 11.51
CA ILE A 594 -18.25 6.21 10.39
C ILE A 594 -17.55 7.18 9.43
N ALA A 595 -18.16 8.32 9.09
CA ALA A 595 -17.53 9.35 8.27
C ALA A 595 -16.21 9.86 8.88
N ALA A 596 -16.17 10.07 10.20
CA ALA A 596 -14.95 10.40 10.93
C ALA A 596 -13.85 9.34 10.77
N ALA A 597 -14.20 8.05 10.85
CA ALA A 597 -13.25 6.97 10.61
C ALA A 597 -12.71 6.98 9.17
N TYR A 598 -13.53 7.27 8.15
CA TYR A 598 -13.07 7.43 6.76
C TYR A 598 -12.19 8.67 6.58
N ALA A 599 -12.55 9.81 7.17
CA ALA A 599 -11.78 11.05 7.07
C ALA A 599 -10.38 10.86 7.66
N ILE A 600 -10.30 10.24 8.84
CA ILE A 600 -9.02 9.96 9.51
C ILE A 600 -8.26 8.84 8.80
N ALA A 601 -8.89 7.79 8.29
CA ALA A 601 -8.20 6.76 7.51
C ALA A 601 -7.67 7.32 6.17
N GLY A 602 -8.41 8.23 5.55
CA GLY A 602 -8.04 8.88 4.29
C GLY A 602 -6.87 9.87 4.47
N SER A 603 -6.92 10.73 5.49
CA SER A 603 -5.80 11.61 5.85
C SER A 603 -4.61 10.82 6.43
N ALA A 604 -4.96 9.77 7.16
CA ALA A 604 -4.19 8.74 7.83
C ALA A 604 -3.43 7.73 7.00
N GLY A 605 -3.70 7.55 5.71
CA GLY A 605 -3.62 6.17 5.21
C GLY A 605 -3.79 5.96 3.73
N GLY A 606 -3.09 6.75 2.92
CA GLY A 606 -2.78 6.32 1.58
C GLY A 606 -2.02 7.41 0.88
N ASN A 607 -0.70 7.26 0.76
CA ASN A 607 0.03 8.01 -0.27
C ASN A 607 -0.37 7.48 -1.66
N GLY A 608 -1.61 7.07 -1.90
CA GLY A 608 -2.10 6.49 -3.13
C GLY A 608 -1.92 7.44 -4.29
N GLU A 609 -2.23 8.73 -4.10
CA GLU A 609 -1.97 9.77 -5.10
C GLU A 609 -0.47 9.99 -5.33
N ALA A 610 0.33 10.09 -4.27
CA ALA A 610 1.78 10.29 -4.40
C ALA A 610 2.48 9.05 -4.98
N ALA A 611 1.96 7.85 -4.71
CA ALA A 611 2.41 6.59 -5.28
C ALA A 611 1.97 6.46 -6.75
N ALA A 612 0.73 6.86 -7.07
CA ALA A 612 0.24 6.94 -8.44
C ALA A 612 1.09 7.93 -9.26
N ALA A 613 1.53 9.03 -8.67
CA ALA A 613 2.46 9.97 -9.30
C ALA A 613 3.84 9.34 -9.61
N ILE A 614 4.32 8.39 -8.80
CA ILE A 614 5.52 7.60 -9.13
C ILE A 614 5.25 6.74 -10.37
N VAL A 615 4.09 6.10 -10.46
CA VAL A 615 3.74 5.23 -11.60
C VAL A 615 3.51 6.04 -12.88
N GLN A 616 2.86 7.20 -12.78
CA GLN A 616 2.72 8.16 -13.88
C GLN A 616 4.08 8.61 -14.39
N ASP A 617 5.03 8.88 -13.49
CA ASP A 617 6.40 9.24 -13.84
C ASP A 617 7.17 8.11 -14.54
N ILE A 618 6.95 6.86 -14.13
CA ILE A 618 7.49 5.68 -14.83
C ILE A 618 6.94 5.62 -16.25
N PHE A 619 5.63 5.79 -16.43
CA PHE A 619 4.99 5.79 -17.75
C PHE A 619 5.57 6.90 -18.63
N ALA A 620 5.61 8.14 -18.12
CA ALA A 620 6.15 9.28 -18.85
C ALA A 620 7.62 9.09 -19.26
N THR A 621 8.43 8.53 -18.38
CA THR A 621 9.85 8.26 -18.66
C THR A 621 10.00 7.10 -19.65
N PHE A 622 9.12 6.09 -19.59
CA PHE A 622 9.13 4.98 -20.52
C PHE A 622 8.87 5.44 -21.95
N GLU A 623 7.87 6.29 -22.19
CA GLU A 623 7.53 6.79 -23.54
C GLU A 623 8.67 7.51 -24.26
N GLU A 624 9.60 8.11 -23.51
CA GLU A 624 10.78 8.78 -24.08
C GLU A 624 12.04 7.90 -24.06
N ALA A 625 11.98 6.75 -23.40
CA ALA A 625 13.15 5.92 -23.17
C ALA A 625 13.51 5.08 -24.40
N ARG A 626 14.81 4.91 -24.63
CA ARG A 626 15.32 3.95 -25.62
C ARG A 626 14.77 2.52 -25.44
N VAL A 627 14.39 2.14 -24.22
CA VAL A 627 13.87 0.80 -23.94
C VAL A 627 12.44 0.59 -24.43
N HIS A 628 11.69 1.66 -24.70
CA HIS A 628 10.36 1.65 -25.33
C HIS A 628 10.41 1.01 -26.71
N GLU A 629 11.13 1.65 -27.64
CA GLU A 629 11.36 1.11 -28.99
C GLU A 629 11.96 -0.31 -28.95
N MET A 630 12.87 -0.57 -27.99
CA MET A 630 13.48 -1.90 -27.85
C MET A 630 12.49 -2.98 -27.43
N LEU A 631 11.53 -2.66 -26.56
CA LEU A 631 10.51 -3.61 -26.09
C LEU A 631 9.48 -3.84 -27.19
N GLU A 632 8.98 -2.76 -27.80
CA GLU A 632 8.02 -2.82 -28.91
C GLU A 632 8.57 -3.64 -30.09
N GLU A 633 9.82 -3.41 -30.49
CA GLU A 633 10.47 -4.17 -31.57
C GLU A 633 10.76 -5.63 -31.20
N ALA A 634 10.99 -5.92 -29.91
CA ALA A 634 11.33 -7.26 -29.45
C ALA A 634 10.10 -8.17 -29.33
N ASP A 635 9.03 -7.67 -28.72
CA ASP A 635 7.77 -8.38 -28.52
C ASP A 635 6.62 -7.40 -28.22
N HIS A 636 5.71 -7.25 -29.18
CA HIS A 636 4.60 -6.30 -29.10
C HIS A 636 3.58 -6.67 -28.01
N ASP A 637 3.33 -7.96 -27.78
CA ASP A 637 2.41 -8.40 -26.72
C ASP A 637 2.99 -8.05 -25.33
N ALA A 638 4.30 -8.22 -25.13
CA ALA A 638 4.97 -7.85 -23.89
C ALA A 638 4.97 -6.32 -23.65
N TYR A 639 5.07 -5.54 -24.72
CA TYR A 639 4.92 -4.08 -24.70
C TYR A 639 3.53 -3.66 -24.23
N GLU A 640 2.47 -4.10 -24.91
CA GLU A 640 1.08 -3.74 -24.57
C GLU A 640 0.71 -4.16 -23.14
N ASN A 641 1.14 -5.35 -22.72
CA ASN A 641 0.90 -5.84 -21.36
C ASN A 641 1.60 -4.98 -20.29
N PHE A 642 2.79 -4.47 -20.56
CA PHE A 642 3.51 -3.59 -19.64
C PHE A 642 2.77 -2.25 -19.45
N GLU A 643 2.33 -1.62 -20.53
CA GLU A 643 1.55 -0.38 -20.46
C GLU A 643 0.19 -0.56 -19.79
N ALA A 644 -0.53 -1.63 -20.13
CA ALA A 644 -1.81 -1.95 -19.51
C ALA A 644 -1.66 -2.16 -18.00
N ALA A 645 -0.57 -2.79 -17.57
CA ALA A 645 -0.26 -2.98 -16.17
C ALA A 645 0.08 -1.66 -15.45
N LEU A 646 0.82 -0.74 -16.09
CA LEU A 646 1.08 0.61 -15.53
C LEU A 646 -0.23 1.39 -15.30
N ASN A 647 -1.13 1.40 -16.28
CA ASN A 647 -2.42 2.09 -16.19
C ASN A 647 -3.31 1.49 -15.08
N THR A 648 -3.43 0.17 -15.06
CA THR A 648 -4.22 -0.55 -14.03
C THR A 648 -3.66 -0.27 -12.64
N TYR A 649 -2.35 -0.32 -12.49
CA TYR A 649 -1.69 -0.12 -11.20
C TYR A 649 -1.80 1.32 -10.70
N SER A 650 -1.64 2.33 -11.57
CA SER A 650 -1.83 3.75 -11.21
C SER A 650 -3.25 4.04 -10.70
N LYS A 651 -4.27 3.49 -11.37
CA LYS A 651 -5.67 3.58 -10.92
C LYS A 651 -5.87 2.88 -9.58
N GLY A 652 -5.34 1.67 -9.43
CA GLY A 652 -5.49 0.93 -8.19
C GLY A 652 -4.81 1.60 -6.99
N LEU A 653 -3.70 2.30 -7.22
CA LEU A 653 -3.04 3.08 -6.16
C LEU A 653 -3.91 4.25 -5.69
N THR A 654 -4.61 4.90 -6.61
CA THR A 654 -5.54 6.00 -6.28
C THR A 654 -6.79 5.48 -5.55
N ASN A 655 -7.25 4.29 -5.92
CA ASN A 655 -8.45 3.66 -5.34
C ASN A 655 -8.18 2.89 -4.04
N GLY A 656 -6.92 2.56 -3.74
CA GLY A 656 -6.53 1.81 -2.55
C GLY A 656 -6.58 0.27 -2.68
N ASP A 657 -6.72 -0.25 -3.90
CA ASP A 657 -6.83 -1.69 -4.23
C ASP A 657 -5.69 -2.19 -5.14
N ALA A 658 -4.60 -1.42 -5.26
CA ALA A 658 -3.49 -1.72 -6.16
C ALA A 658 -2.80 -3.06 -5.88
N ASP A 659 -2.65 -3.89 -6.91
CA ASP A 659 -1.76 -5.05 -6.88
C ASP A 659 -0.46 -4.78 -7.66
N PRO A 660 0.69 -4.57 -6.97
CA PRO A 660 1.99 -4.37 -7.64
C PRO A 660 2.49 -5.62 -8.39
N SER A 661 1.93 -6.80 -8.13
CA SER A 661 2.39 -8.05 -8.74
C SER A 661 2.16 -8.10 -10.25
N VAL A 662 1.08 -7.48 -10.73
CA VAL A 662 0.70 -7.43 -12.15
C VAL A 662 1.74 -6.64 -12.95
N LEU A 663 2.05 -5.41 -12.52
CA LEU A 663 3.11 -4.60 -13.12
C LEU A 663 4.46 -5.31 -13.02
N ALA A 664 4.75 -5.93 -11.86
CA ALA A 664 6.02 -6.61 -11.68
C ALA A 664 6.20 -7.79 -12.63
N ASP A 665 5.16 -8.57 -12.90
CA ASP A 665 5.21 -9.71 -13.81
C ASP A 665 5.22 -9.30 -15.29
N ALA A 666 4.48 -8.25 -15.67
CA ALA A 666 4.55 -7.68 -17.01
C ALA A 666 5.94 -7.12 -17.32
N THR A 667 6.51 -6.36 -16.38
CA THR A 667 7.86 -5.81 -16.53
C THR A 667 8.93 -6.90 -16.60
N ARG A 668 8.83 -7.95 -15.77
CA ARG A 668 9.71 -9.12 -15.85
C ARG A 668 9.65 -9.75 -17.24
N THR A 669 8.45 -9.92 -17.79
CA THR A 669 8.27 -10.46 -19.15
C THR A 669 8.95 -9.57 -20.19
N GLY A 670 8.81 -8.25 -20.08
CA GLY A 670 9.54 -7.28 -20.90
C GLY A 670 11.06 -7.43 -20.81
N GLN A 671 11.62 -7.67 -19.62
CA GLN A 671 13.06 -7.93 -19.44
C GLN A 671 13.51 -9.16 -20.26
N PHE A 672 12.71 -10.22 -20.30
CA PHE A 672 12.99 -11.40 -21.14
C PHE A 672 12.83 -11.10 -22.63
N ALA A 673 11.85 -10.28 -23.02
CA ALA A 673 11.64 -9.88 -24.41
C ALA A 673 12.84 -9.10 -24.98
N VAL A 674 13.31 -8.05 -24.29
CA VAL A 674 14.42 -7.20 -24.79
C VAL A 674 15.76 -7.94 -24.92
N VAL A 675 15.93 -9.07 -24.23
CA VAL A 675 17.12 -9.94 -24.37
C VAL A 675 16.90 -11.10 -25.37
N GLY A 676 15.77 -11.09 -26.09
CA GLY A 676 15.42 -12.07 -27.11
C GLY A 676 15.03 -13.45 -26.54
N ALA A 677 14.44 -13.47 -25.35
CA ALA A 677 14.16 -14.68 -24.58
C ALA A 677 12.74 -14.74 -24.00
N VAL A 678 11.76 -14.05 -24.60
CA VAL A 678 10.36 -14.00 -24.11
C VAL A 678 9.75 -15.39 -23.86
N ASP A 679 10.04 -16.38 -24.72
CA ASP A 679 9.60 -17.78 -24.57
C ASP A 679 10.09 -18.46 -23.28
N SER A 680 11.10 -17.86 -22.62
CA SER A 680 11.69 -18.34 -21.37
C SER A 680 11.16 -17.62 -20.14
N ALA A 681 10.30 -16.61 -20.30
CA ALA A 681 9.74 -15.85 -19.20
C ALA A 681 8.88 -16.76 -18.29
N PRO A 682 9.06 -16.70 -16.96
CA PRO A 682 8.19 -17.43 -16.03
C PRO A 682 6.72 -16.99 -16.18
N SER A 683 5.80 -17.95 -16.23
CA SER A 683 4.36 -17.67 -16.29
C SER A 683 3.88 -17.15 -14.93
N GLY A 684 3.27 -15.95 -14.90
CA GLY A 684 2.55 -15.47 -13.72
C GLY A 684 1.24 -16.24 -13.46
N PRO A 685 0.61 -16.10 -12.28
CA PRO A 685 -0.65 -16.76 -11.94
C PRO A 685 -1.90 -16.28 -12.70
N GLY A 686 -1.77 -15.59 -13.85
CA GLY A 686 -2.87 -14.97 -14.61
C GLY A 686 -2.96 -15.32 -16.10
N GLY A 687 -2.23 -16.32 -16.60
CA GLY A 687 -2.20 -16.58 -18.04
C GLY A 687 -3.41 -17.34 -18.59
N HIS A 688 -4.43 -16.64 -19.13
CA HIS A 688 -5.39 -17.01 -20.20
C HIS A 688 -6.11 -15.72 -20.64
N SER A 689 -6.42 -15.38 -21.89
CA SER A 689 -6.40 -16.04 -23.20
C SER A 689 -6.68 -14.99 -24.30
N ASP A 690 -6.18 -15.22 -25.51
CA ASP A 690 -6.58 -14.64 -26.80
C ASP A 690 -7.93 -13.89 -26.84
N GLU A 691 -7.93 -12.60 -27.22
CA GLU A 691 -8.81 -12.01 -28.27
C GLU A 691 -8.52 -10.50 -28.53
N GLU A 692 -8.10 -10.21 -29.78
CA GLU A 692 -8.26 -8.99 -30.61
C GLU A 692 -7.81 -7.61 -30.04
N SER A 693 -6.95 -6.80 -30.68
CA SER A 693 -6.43 -6.76 -32.06
C SER A 693 -5.29 -5.75 -32.17
N GLU A 694 -4.25 -6.11 -32.93
CA GLU A 694 -3.19 -5.25 -33.46
C GLU A 694 -3.72 -3.90 -33.99
N GLU A 695 -3.19 -2.77 -33.55
CA GLU A 695 -3.31 -1.50 -34.27
C GLU A 695 -1.94 -0.79 -34.37
N THR A 696 -1.08 -1.26 -35.28
CA THR A 696 0.08 -0.49 -35.74
C THR A 696 -0.34 0.94 -36.15
N GLU A 697 0.56 1.92 -36.12
CA GLU A 697 0.42 3.27 -36.72
C GLU A 697 -0.27 3.32 -38.11
N SER A 698 -0.34 2.19 -38.84
CA SER A 698 -1.01 2.07 -40.14
C SER A 698 -2.53 1.85 -40.12
N SER A 699 -3.13 1.56 -38.96
CA SER A 699 -4.57 1.27 -38.81
C SER A 699 -5.34 2.35 -38.04
N LEU A 700 -4.63 3.16 -37.26
CA LEU A 700 -5.17 4.37 -36.63
C LEU A 700 -5.69 5.39 -37.66
N SER A 701 -6.79 6.06 -37.33
CA SER A 701 -7.44 7.02 -38.21
C SER A 701 -7.84 8.31 -37.49
N GLY A 702 -7.55 9.44 -38.13
CA GLY A 702 -7.91 10.75 -37.61
C GLY A 702 -9.37 11.14 -37.84
N GLY A 703 -9.89 12.05 -37.01
CA GLY A 703 -11.22 12.65 -37.17
C GLY A 703 -11.28 13.80 -38.18
N PRO A 704 -12.45 14.45 -38.35
CA PRO A 704 -12.72 15.40 -39.43
C PRO A 704 -11.91 16.71 -39.36
N ASN A 705 -11.37 17.05 -38.19
CA ASN A 705 -10.60 18.28 -37.97
C ASN A 705 -9.09 18.00 -37.76
N ILE A 706 -8.62 16.82 -38.18
CA ILE A 706 -7.19 16.52 -38.22
C ILE A 706 -6.65 16.85 -39.61
N VAL A 707 -5.60 17.66 -39.64
CA VAL A 707 -5.01 18.24 -40.85
C VAL A 707 -3.53 17.89 -40.94
N GLU A 708 -2.98 17.87 -42.16
CA GLU A 708 -1.53 17.78 -42.37
C GLU A 708 -0.89 19.12 -41.96
N SER A 709 0.00 19.09 -40.96
CA SER A 709 0.67 20.25 -40.36
C SER A 709 -0.24 21.31 -39.72
N VAL A 710 0.36 22.27 -39.02
CA VAL A 710 -0.36 23.39 -38.38
C VAL A 710 -0.86 24.38 -39.45
N PRO A 711 -2.16 24.71 -39.50
CA PRO A 711 -2.70 25.73 -40.41
C PRO A 711 -2.12 27.13 -40.16
N GLU A 712 -1.94 27.91 -41.24
CA GLU A 712 -1.45 29.30 -41.14
C GLU A 712 -2.43 30.25 -40.42
N ASP A 713 -3.69 29.85 -40.29
CA ASP A 713 -4.78 30.58 -39.65
C ASP A 713 -5.12 30.08 -38.24
N ALA A 714 -4.34 29.16 -37.67
CA ALA A 714 -4.40 28.87 -36.24
C ALA A 714 -3.84 30.06 -35.44
N ASP A 715 -4.58 30.51 -34.43
CA ASP A 715 -4.18 31.62 -33.57
C ASP A 715 -3.15 31.18 -32.52
N HIS A 716 -3.28 29.94 -32.03
CA HIS A 716 -2.42 29.33 -31.01
C HIS A 716 -2.04 27.89 -31.37
N VAL A 717 -0.92 27.43 -30.83
CA VAL A 717 -0.42 26.06 -31.00
C VAL A 717 -0.11 25.46 -29.64
N VAL A 718 -0.59 24.24 -29.43
CA VAL A 718 -0.20 23.35 -28.34
C VAL A 718 0.62 22.23 -28.97
N ASP A 719 1.87 22.07 -28.56
CA ASP A 719 2.69 20.94 -28.97
C ASP A 719 2.29 19.71 -28.13
N MET A 720 2.02 18.59 -28.80
CA MET A 720 1.82 17.27 -28.18
C MET A 720 3.17 16.56 -28.20
N GLU A 721 3.87 16.63 -27.09
CA GLU A 721 5.13 15.93 -26.82
C GLU A 721 4.84 14.46 -26.49
N ALA A 722 5.82 13.68 -26.03
CA ALA A 722 5.64 12.23 -25.88
C ALA A 722 4.42 11.86 -25.01
N VAL A 723 4.23 12.56 -23.88
CA VAL A 723 3.10 12.38 -22.96
C VAL A 723 2.59 13.70 -22.35
N ALA A 724 2.82 14.83 -23.02
CA ALA A 724 2.48 16.14 -22.46
C ALA A 724 1.92 17.10 -23.50
N PHE A 725 1.02 17.98 -23.05
CA PHE A 725 0.59 19.16 -23.80
C PHE A 725 1.47 20.37 -23.41
N ALA A 726 2.06 21.04 -24.40
CA ALA A 726 2.93 22.19 -24.19
C ALA A 726 2.44 23.42 -24.98
N PRO A 727 1.91 24.47 -24.31
CA PRO A 727 1.68 24.56 -22.87
C PRO A 727 0.49 23.71 -22.39
N GLU A 728 0.53 23.29 -21.13
CA GLU A 728 -0.54 22.53 -20.46
C GLU A 728 -1.80 23.40 -20.25
N GLU A 729 -1.60 24.65 -19.80
CA GLU A 729 -2.64 25.67 -19.70
C GLU A 729 -2.47 26.75 -20.78
N LEU A 730 -3.53 27.02 -21.53
CA LEU A 730 -3.55 28.04 -22.58
C LEU A 730 -4.75 28.98 -22.42
N THR A 731 -4.50 30.28 -22.27
CA THR A 731 -5.57 31.31 -22.32
C THR A 731 -5.78 31.84 -23.73
N VAL A 732 -7.02 31.78 -24.23
CA VAL A 732 -7.42 32.23 -25.58
C VAL A 732 -8.65 33.14 -25.54
N SER A 733 -8.96 33.83 -26.63
CA SER A 733 -10.19 34.62 -26.77
C SER A 733 -11.31 33.84 -27.45
N VAL A 734 -12.58 34.16 -27.16
CA VAL A 734 -13.73 33.61 -27.89
C VAL A 734 -13.57 33.86 -29.39
N GLY A 735 -13.58 32.77 -30.16
CA GLY A 735 -13.40 32.73 -31.61
C GLY A 735 -11.98 32.38 -32.07
N ASP A 736 -11.01 32.27 -31.15
CA ASP A 736 -9.66 31.82 -31.48
C ASP A 736 -9.64 30.34 -31.85
N THR A 737 -8.77 29.98 -32.80
CA THR A 737 -8.51 28.60 -33.20
C THR A 737 -7.21 28.09 -32.63
N VAL A 738 -7.27 26.97 -31.91
CA VAL A 738 -6.11 26.27 -31.34
C VAL A 738 -5.77 25.06 -32.19
N ALA A 739 -4.49 24.86 -32.46
CA ALA A 739 -3.96 23.69 -33.14
C ALA A 739 -3.11 22.85 -32.18
N TRP A 740 -3.47 21.59 -31.98
CA TRP A 740 -2.66 20.60 -31.28
C TRP A 740 -1.79 19.87 -32.28
N LYS A 741 -0.47 20.06 -32.20
CA LYS A 741 0.51 19.56 -33.17
C LYS A 741 1.25 18.36 -32.60
N HIS A 742 1.26 17.24 -33.33
CA HIS A 742 2.12 16.11 -32.96
C HIS A 742 3.61 16.49 -33.07
N VAL A 743 4.36 16.33 -31.99
CA VAL A 743 5.80 16.61 -31.91
C VAL A 743 6.62 15.36 -31.63
N GLY A 744 6.13 14.47 -30.76
CA GLY A 744 6.82 13.24 -30.36
C GLY A 744 5.89 12.23 -29.71
N GLY A 745 6.41 11.03 -29.45
CA GLY A 745 5.65 9.88 -28.90
C GLY A 745 4.75 9.19 -29.93
N GLU A 746 3.94 8.27 -29.41
CA GLU A 746 2.89 7.57 -30.14
C GLU A 746 1.78 8.51 -30.64
N ALA A 747 0.74 7.94 -31.25
CA ALA A 747 -0.42 8.69 -31.69
C ALA A 747 -1.18 9.31 -30.51
N HIS A 748 -1.55 10.58 -30.64
CA HIS A 748 -2.27 11.32 -29.59
C HIS A 748 -3.77 11.41 -29.88
N SER A 749 -4.55 11.74 -28.86
CA SER A 749 -5.91 12.25 -29.02
C SER A 749 -6.06 13.58 -28.27
N VAL A 750 -7.10 14.34 -28.60
CA VAL A 750 -7.47 15.54 -27.86
C VAL A 750 -8.96 15.45 -27.56
N THR A 751 -9.33 15.22 -26.31
CA THR A 751 -10.69 14.85 -25.92
C THR A 751 -11.15 15.73 -24.78
N ALA A 752 -12.21 16.52 -24.96
CA ALA A 752 -12.76 17.32 -23.88
C ALA A 752 -13.31 16.43 -22.76
N VAL A 753 -13.13 16.85 -21.51
CA VAL A 753 -13.76 16.24 -20.33
C VAL A 753 -15.18 16.79 -20.23
N GLU A 754 -16.19 15.93 -20.45
CA GLU A 754 -17.57 16.37 -20.68
C GLU A 754 -18.19 17.07 -19.46
N GLU A 755 -17.82 16.64 -18.25
CA GLU A 755 -18.30 17.20 -16.99
C GLU A 755 -17.73 18.58 -16.65
N ASP A 756 -16.51 18.88 -17.15
CA ASP A 756 -15.80 20.14 -16.89
C ASP A 756 -16.08 21.21 -17.95
N LEU A 757 -16.84 20.88 -18.99
CA LEU A 757 -17.19 21.84 -20.03
C LEU A 757 -18.16 22.92 -19.50
N PRO A 758 -18.06 24.17 -19.96
CA PRO A 758 -19.04 25.20 -19.63
C PRO A 758 -20.46 24.82 -20.07
N GLU A 759 -21.50 25.19 -19.31
CA GLU A 759 -22.91 24.77 -19.52
C GLU A 759 -23.46 24.91 -20.96
N ASP A 760 -22.91 25.84 -21.76
CA ASP A 760 -23.34 26.12 -23.14
C ASP A 760 -22.33 25.68 -24.22
N ALA A 761 -21.21 25.05 -23.83
CA ALA A 761 -20.18 24.61 -24.76
C ALA A 761 -20.63 23.37 -25.54
N THR A 762 -20.25 23.30 -26.83
CA THR A 762 -20.45 22.10 -27.63
C THR A 762 -19.30 21.13 -27.38
N TYR A 763 -19.61 19.85 -27.17
CA TYR A 763 -18.59 18.80 -26.99
C TYR A 763 -17.63 18.73 -28.18
N TRP A 764 -16.35 18.47 -27.90
CA TRP A 764 -15.30 18.41 -28.91
C TRP A 764 -14.26 17.33 -28.62
N ALA A 765 -13.83 16.64 -29.67
CA ALA A 765 -12.77 15.65 -29.60
C ALA A 765 -12.09 15.48 -30.97
N SER A 766 -10.84 15.03 -30.99
CA SER A 766 -10.01 14.85 -32.20
C SER A 766 -10.61 13.85 -33.19
N GLY A 767 -11.42 12.91 -32.72
CA GLY A 767 -12.19 11.99 -33.56
C GLY A 767 -13.53 12.52 -34.09
N GLY A 768 -13.95 13.72 -33.70
CA GLY A 768 -15.23 14.31 -34.09
C GLY A 768 -16.45 13.61 -33.49
N PHE A 769 -16.31 13.15 -32.24
CA PHE A 769 -17.37 12.48 -31.48
C PHE A 769 -18.33 13.48 -30.83
N GLU A 770 -19.52 13.02 -30.45
CA GLU A 770 -20.58 13.86 -29.85
C GLU A 770 -20.60 13.81 -28.31
N SER A 771 -19.77 12.97 -27.67
CA SER A 771 -19.63 12.84 -26.22
C SER A 771 -18.29 12.21 -25.82
N GLU A 772 -17.91 12.29 -24.55
CA GLU A 772 -16.65 11.74 -24.04
C GLU A 772 -16.63 10.21 -24.08
N SER A 773 -17.73 9.58 -23.65
CA SER A 773 -17.89 8.12 -23.75
C SER A 773 -17.72 7.62 -25.19
N ALA A 774 -18.22 8.37 -26.18
CA ALA A 774 -18.05 8.03 -27.58
C ALA A 774 -16.61 8.26 -28.08
N ALA A 775 -15.88 9.22 -27.52
CA ALA A 775 -14.48 9.45 -27.81
C ALA A 775 -13.58 8.34 -27.25
N ARG A 776 -13.79 7.94 -25.99
CA ARG A 776 -13.07 6.84 -25.34
C ARG A 776 -13.30 5.51 -26.07
N GLY A 777 -14.55 5.13 -26.32
CA GLY A 777 -14.84 3.94 -27.14
C GLY A 777 -14.40 4.10 -28.60
N GLY A 778 -14.30 5.33 -29.11
CA GLY A 778 -13.75 5.63 -30.42
C GLY A 778 -12.25 5.31 -30.52
N TRP A 779 -11.49 5.67 -29.50
CA TRP A 779 -10.06 5.39 -29.38
C TRP A 779 -9.79 3.88 -29.38
N GLU A 780 -10.53 3.10 -28.60
CA GLU A 780 -10.47 1.62 -28.60
C GLU A 780 -10.71 1.00 -29.99
N ASN A 781 -11.32 1.74 -30.92
CA ASN A 781 -11.57 1.31 -32.30
C ASN A 781 -10.64 2.02 -33.32
N GLY A 782 -9.48 2.52 -32.88
CA GLY A 782 -8.46 3.14 -33.71
C GLY A 782 -8.87 4.48 -34.34
N LYS A 783 -9.73 5.27 -33.68
CA LYS A 783 -10.24 6.55 -34.21
C LYS A 783 -9.91 7.73 -33.32
N GLY A 784 -9.68 8.88 -33.96
CA GLY A 784 -9.35 10.14 -33.30
C GLY A 784 -7.86 10.38 -33.12
N ALA A 785 -7.02 9.53 -33.71
CA ALA A 785 -5.58 9.63 -33.66
C ALA A 785 -5.04 10.84 -34.42
N VAL A 786 -4.20 11.63 -33.74
CA VAL A 786 -3.32 12.66 -34.31
C VAL A 786 -1.90 12.09 -34.32
N GLN A 787 -1.37 11.87 -35.52
CA GLN A 787 -0.10 11.18 -35.73
C GLN A 787 1.01 12.13 -36.19
N SER A 788 2.23 11.59 -36.34
CA SER A 788 3.39 12.35 -36.83
C SER A 788 3.10 13.14 -38.11
N GLY A 789 3.38 14.46 -38.05
CA GLY A 789 3.12 15.39 -39.15
C GLY A 789 1.68 15.90 -39.25
N GLN A 790 0.79 15.50 -38.34
CA GLN A 790 -0.60 15.95 -38.28
C GLN A 790 -0.82 17.00 -37.16
N SER A 791 -1.96 17.68 -37.21
CA SER A 791 -2.45 18.53 -36.14
C SER A 791 -3.98 18.45 -36.04
N TYR A 792 -4.53 18.45 -34.83
CA TYR A 792 -5.97 18.63 -34.60
C TYR A 792 -6.28 20.11 -34.42
N VAL A 793 -7.38 20.60 -34.97
CA VAL A 793 -7.80 22.00 -34.80
C VAL A 793 -9.21 22.16 -34.23
N HIS A 794 -9.37 23.10 -33.30
CA HIS A 794 -10.65 23.46 -32.71
C HIS A 794 -10.76 24.97 -32.52
N THR A 795 -11.95 25.52 -32.77
CA THR A 795 -12.27 26.95 -32.56
C THR A 795 -13.19 27.08 -31.36
N PHE A 796 -12.78 27.83 -30.34
CA PHE A 796 -13.53 27.96 -29.10
C PHE A 796 -14.58 29.07 -29.18
N GLU A 797 -15.86 28.74 -29.11
CA GLU A 797 -16.96 29.72 -29.20
C GLU A 797 -17.58 30.10 -27.83
N THR A 798 -17.23 29.40 -26.75
CA THR A 798 -17.84 29.56 -25.43
C THR A 798 -16.78 29.89 -24.38
N ALA A 799 -16.96 31.00 -23.66
CA ALA A 799 -16.10 31.40 -22.57
C ALA A 799 -16.20 30.44 -21.37
N GLY A 800 -15.11 30.26 -20.63
CA GLY A 800 -14.99 29.31 -19.53
C GLY A 800 -13.75 28.44 -19.66
N GLU A 801 -13.56 27.53 -18.71
CA GLU A 801 -12.47 26.56 -18.72
C GLU A 801 -12.91 25.32 -19.50
N HIS A 802 -12.04 24.83 -20.38
CA HIS A 802 -12.26 23.61 -21.15
C HIS A 802 -11.11 22.65 -20.85
N ALA A 803 -11.32 21.76 -19.88
CA ALA A 803 -10.39 20.67 -19.58
C ALA A 803 -10.43 19.60 -20.68
N TYR A 804 -9.28 19.02 -21.01
CA TYR A 804 -9.15 17.98 -22.01
C TYR A 804 -8.00 17.01 -21.69
N VAL A 805 -8.09 15.81 -22.25
CA VAL A 805 -7.13 14.72 -22.03
C VAL A 805 -6.69 14.09 -23.35
N CYS A 806 -5.52 13.47 -23.34
CA CYS A 806 -5.11 12.50 -24.35
C CYS A 806 -5.47 11.10 -23.85
N ILE A 807 -6.49 10.45 -24.43
CA ILE A 807 -7.00 9.13 -23.99
C ILE A 807 -5.89 8.08 -23.76
N PRO A 808 -4.94 7.83 -24.69
CA PRO A 808 -3.89 6.82 -24.46
C PRO A 808 -2.90 7.20 -23.35
N HIS A 809 -2.64 8.50 -23.16
CA HIS A 809 -1.61 9.00 -22.25
C HIS A 809 -2.19 9.69 -21.00
N GLU A 810 -3.50 9.54 -20.76
CA GLU A 810 -4.19 10.10 -19.59
C GLU A 810 -3.59 9.55 -18.30
N ALA A 811 -3.27 8.25 -18.30
CA ALA A 811 -2.59 7.58 -17.19
C ALA A 811 -1.15 8.06 -16.97
N ALA A 812 -0.56 8.80 -17.92
CA ALA A 812 0.72 9.48 -17.78
C ALA A 812 0.57 10.91 -17.22
N GLY A 813 -0.67 11.37 -17.00
CA GLY A 813 -0.97 12.76 -16.67
C GLY A 813 -1.06 13.69 -17.88
N MET A 814 -1.25 13.16 -19.11
CA MET A 814 -1.39 14.01 -20.31
C MET A 814 -2.75 14.70 -20.37
N VAL A 815 -2.91 15.73 -19.55
CA VAL A 815 -4.10 16.57 -19.41
C VAL A 815 -3.76 18.02 -19.75
N GLY A 816 -4.76 18.83 -20.08
CA GLY A 816 -4.57 20.25 -20.31
C GLY A 816 -5.86 21.04 -20.17
N THR A 817 -5.71 22.36 -20.09
CA THR A 817 -6.85 23.28 -19.92
C THR A 817 -6.75 24.45 -20.89
N VAL A 818 -7.82 24.69 -21.65
CA VAL A 818 -7.99 25.94 -22.41
C VAL A 818 -8.91 26.88 -21.64
N VAL A 819 -8.38 28.01 -21.19
CA VAL A 819 -9.16 29.08 -20.55
C VAL A 819 -9.62 30.07 -21.63
N VAL A 820 -10.92 30.13 -21.89
CA VAL A 820 -11.49 30.99 -22.93
C VAL A 820 -12.08 32.25 -22.33
N GLU A 821 -11.52 33.41 -22.68
CA GLU A 821 -11.95 34.74 -22.23
C GLU A 821 -12.72 35.53 -23.33
N GLU A 822 -13.50 36.53 -22.91
CA GLU A 822 -14.34 37.39 -23.76
C GLU A 822 -13.60 38.44 -24.61
#